data_AF-A0A9N9AQY7-F1
#
_entry.id   AF-A0A9N9AQY7-F1
#
_cell.length_a   1.000
_cell.length_b   1.000
_cell.length_c   1.000
_cell.angle_alpha   90.00
_cell.angle_beta   90.00
_cell.angle_gamma   90.00
#
_symmetry.space_group_name_H-M   'P 1'
#
loop_
_entity.id
_entity.type
_entity.pdbx_description
1 polymer ?
#
loop_
_entity_poly.entity_id
_entity_poly.type
_entity_poly.pdbx_seq_one_letter_code
_entity_poly.pdbx_strand_id
1 'polypeptide(L)'
;MVKKNNEPQENESLEKQRTSEYIRTNDNGSYPLPTGKALVETDTTSPSPHLSNQNTNLTNADYLGLILTSKVYQIVKETPLQHAINLSLRVKNEVLLKREDLHEVFSFKIRGAYNKIAHLSDEERARGVIACSAGNHAQGVAMSAKHLGLKATINVSATPEIKYRNVERLGAKVVLYGNDFDEAKQECSRLAEIEQLTNIPPYDDPYVIAGQGTIAMEIMRQHSLHNLEHIDAIFACVGGGGLIAGIGSYIKRLWPNIKIIGVETYDANAMHLSLKNQKRVTLEEVGLFADGAAVRIVGEETFRVCRKVVDEMIMVTTDEIYTRSIVEPAGALGVAGVKKYIADNKISGGIFVAVTSGANMNFDRLRFVAERAELGEQREALISVIIPERPGSFVRLYNHIYPRQITEFSYRYSDSDKAWIYMSFMVNNREQELPKILHDLREHGMYGQDISDNEMAKSHARYLVGGRSKVENERLYRFEFPERPAALQKFLCGLRSDWNISLFHYRNHGSGMMNKKVGQVSCVNFYIKHAHITVTDIGKVLAGIQVPPQDSEAFETFKNNLGYHVVDETDNPVYKQFLIIIMSIFSKSNLSDKGITVVLGSQWGDEGKGKLVDLLAQEADVCARCAGGNNAGHTIVVNGTKYDFHILPSGLINPKCVSVIGSGVVVHIPSFFTELEQLEAKGLDVKGRIFLSNRAHLVFDFYQIVDGLKELELGRSSIGTTKKGIGPAYSSKASRSGLRVHHLSNHQAFAEKFQKLVTNRKKRYGNFDYNVEAEIERYKELSIRLQPYVVDSVTFMHQCIASKKKILVEGANALMLDLDFGTYPFVTSSNTTVGGVSTGLGIPPSKIDKVIGVVKAYTTRVGGGPFPTELLDETGEYLQRVGAEIGATTGRKRRCGWLDLVVLKYSTLINGYTSLNLTKLDVLDDLPEIKIATAYLLDGIPLESFPADLESLEKITIQYENLPGWQTDISKCRRFSDLPTNAQNYVKRIEKYLEVPIEWIGVGARREDMIDLKNN
;
A
#
# COMPACT_ATOMS: atom_id res chain seq x y z
N MET A 1 -49.71 -60.88 4.36
CA MET A 1 -50.30 -60.08 5.46
C MET A 1 -49.19 -59.94 6.50
N VAL A 2 -48.58 -58.80 6.82
CA VAL A 2 -49.06 -57.42 7.03
C VAL A 2 -47.89 -56.44 6.79
N LYS A 3 -48.20 -55.30 6.15
CA LYS A 3 -47.67 -53.91 6.25
C LYS A 3 -46.55 -53.63 7.28
N LYS A 4 -45.60 -52.68 7.15
CA LYS A 4 -45.52 -51.39 6.42
C LYS A 4 -44.09 -50.79 6.60
N ASN A 5 -43.66 -50.01 5.59
CA ASN A 5 -42.79 -48.82 5.60
C ASN A 5 -41.30 -48.90 6.00
N ASN A 6 -40.43 -48.66 5.01
CA ASN A 6 -39.03 -48.25 5.14
C ASN A 6 -38.82 -46.85 4.50
N GLU A 7 -37.83 -46.14 5.07
CA GLU A 7 -37.18 -44.86 4.71
C GLU A 7 -37.77 -43.52 5.20
N PRO A 8 -36.94 -42.46 5.44
CA PRO A 8 -35.49 -42.30 5.10
C PRO A 8 -34.57 -41.68 6.20
N GLN A 9 -33.29 -41.44 5.85
CA GLN A 9 -32.22 -40.63 6.49
C GLN A 9 -31.23 -41.46 7.37
N GLU A 10 -29.90 -41.33 7.31
CA GLU A 10 -29.03 -40.19 7.01
C GLU A 10 -27.59 -40.73 6.75
N ASN A 11 -26.85 -40.13 5.81
CA ASN A 11 -25.53 -40.58 5.38
C ASN A 11 -24.59 -39.37 5.36
N GLU A 12 -24.00 -38.99 6.50
CA GLU A 12 -23.01 -37.90 6.57
C GLU A 12 -22.20 -37.90 7.89
N SER A 13 -21.34 -38.90 8.14
CA SER A 13 -20.47 -38.85 9.34
C SER A 13 -19.16 -39.66 9.31
N LEU A 14 -18.63 -40.06 8.15
CA LEU A 14 -17.37 -40.82 8.07
C LEU A 14 -16.16 -40.09 7.47
N GLU A 15 -16.28 -38.83 7.07
CA GLU A 15 -15.16 -38.05 6.48
C GLU A 15 -14.50 -37.00 7.40
N LYS A 16 -14.94 -36.87 8.66
CA LYS A 16 -14.38 -35.87 9.61
C LYS A 16 -13.42 -36.42 10.67
N GLN A 17 -13.01 -37.68 10.59
CA GLN A 17 -12.17 -38.33 11.62
C GLN A 17 -10.71 -38.61 11.22
N ARG A 18 -10.18 -38.05 10.11
CA ARG A 18 -8.76 -38.23 9.72
C ARG A 18 -7.89 -36.96 9.71
N THR A 19 -8.39 -35.84 10.24
CA THR A 19 -7.69 -34.54 10.22
C THR A 19 -7.47 -33.93 11.61
N SER A 20 -7.44 -34.73 12.69
CA SER A 20 -7.30 -34.22 14.06
C SER A 20 -6.26 -34.92 14.95
N GLU A 21 -5.31 -35.67 14.38
CA GLU A 21 -4.18 -36.25 15.13
C GLU A 21 -2.85 -35.84 14.52
N TYR A 22 -2.41 -34.60 14.73
CA TYR A 22 -0.98 -34.21 14.65
C TYR A 22 -0.74 -32.86 15.37
N ILE A 23 -1.39 -32.61 16.51
CA ILE A 23 -1.04 -31.47 17.38
C ILE A 23 -1.17 -31.87 18.85
N ARG A 24 -0.02 -31.93 19.54
CA ARG A 24 0.27 -32.22 20.98
C ARG A 24 0.53 -33.71 21.25
N THR A 25 1.65 -34.15 21.83
CA THR A 25 2.47 -33.57 22.92
C THR A 25 3.95 -34.05 22.86
N ASN A 26 4.91 -33.22 23.30
CA ASN A 26 5.76 -33.45 24.48
C ASN A 26 6.90 -32.41 24.62
N ASP A 27 6.77 -31.62 25.70
CA ASP A 27 7.76 -31.23 26.70
C ASP A 27 9.19 -30.77 26.38
N ASN A 28 9.45 -29.53 26.88
CA ASN A 28 10.61 -29.12 27.67
C ASN A 28 12.02 -29.52 27.19
N GLY A 29 12.52 -28.76 26.21
CA GLY A 29 13.95 -28.56 25.99
C GLY A 29 14.19 -27.15 25.47
N SER A 30 14.70 -26.27 26.32
CA SER A 30 15.11 -24.91 25.95
C SER A 30 16.23 -24.94 24.92
N TYR A 31 15.96 -24.47 23.69
CA TYR A 31 17.00 -24.08 22.74
C TYR A 31 16.88 -22.57 22.47
N PRO A 32 18.00 -21.81 22.46
CA PRO A 32 17.95 -20.37 22.28
C PRO A 32 17.48 -20.05 20.86
N LEU A 33 16.47 -19.17 20.75
CA LEU A 33 16.15 -18.47 19.51
C LEU A 33 17.38 -17.66 19.09
N PRO A 34 17.98 -17.89 17.91
CA PRO A 34 19.08 -17.06 17.44
C PRO A 34 18.56 -15.66 17.16
N THR A 35 19.11 -14.70 17.90
CA THR A 35 19.07 -13.27 17.64
C THR A 35 19.46 -12.97 16.20
N GLY A 36 18.77 -12.00 15.58
CA GLY A 36 18.99 -11.51 14.23
C GLY A 36 20.46 -11.41 13.82
N LYS A 37 20.87 -12.38 13.01
CA LYS A 37 21.87 -12.27 11.95
C LYS A 37 21.27 -13.04 10.78
N ALA A 38 21.20 -12.42 9.61
CA ALA A 38 20.93 -13.14 8.38
C ALA A 38 21.97 -14.27 8.29
N LEU A 39 21.51 -15.51 8.42
CA LEU A 39 22.32 -16.66 8.05
C LEU A 39 22.47 -16.58 6.54
N VAL A 40 23.66 -16.18 6.10
CA VAL A 40 24.16 -16.55 4.78
C VAL A 40 24.01 -18.05 4.69
N GLU A 41 23.09 -18.56 3.87
CA GLU A 41 23.02 -20.00 3.60
C GLU A 41 24.16 -20.40 2.67
N THR A 42 25.28 -20.64 3.35
CA THR A 42 26.20 -21.78 3.27
C THR A 42 26.40 -22.45 1.92
N ASP A 43 27.65 -22.37 1.47
CA ASP A 43 28.45 -23.51 1.02
C ASP A 43 27.76 -24.47 0.04
N THR A 44 27.98 -24.20 -1.24
CA THR A 44 27.91 -25.23 -2.30
C THR A 44 29.03 -26.28 -2.17
N THR A 45 29.84 -26.27 -1.10
CA THR A 45 30.95 -27.21 -0.88
C THR A 45 30.51 -28.66 -0.76
N SER A 46 29.22 -28.91 -0.55
CA SER A 46 28.69 -30.27 -0.47
C SER A 46 28.06 -30.65 -1.81
N PRO A 47 28.76 -31.41 -2.68
CA PRO A 47 28.11 -32.11 -3.78
C PRO A 47 27.00 -33.00 -3.23
N SER A 48 25.97 -33.25 -4.03
CA SER A 48 24.82 -34.06 -3.59
C SER A 48 25.26 -35.39 -2.94
N PRO A 49 24.56 -35.89 -1.89
CA PRO A 49 25.01 -37.02 -1.06
C PRO A 49 25.27 -38.34 -1.81
N HIS A 50 24.78 -38.48 -3.05
CA HIS A 50 25.03 -39.65 -3.90
C HIS A 50 26.40 -39.65 -4.60
N LEU A 51 27.23 -38.62 -4.42
CA LEU A 51 28.58 -38.57 -5.02
C LEU A 51 29.70 -39.13 -4.11
N SER A 52 29.37 -39.58 -2.89
CA SER A 52 30.37 -40.10 -1.94
C SER A 52 30.60 -41.61 -2.00
N ASN A 53 29.78 -42.39 -2.73
CA ASN A 53 29.80 -43.85 -2.62
C ASN A 53 29.82 -44.68 -3.92
N GLN A 54 30.15 -44.11 -5.07
CA GLN A 54 30.54 -44.91 -6.25
C GLN A 54 31.70 -44.26 -7.01
N ASN A 55 32.66 -45.07 -7.42
CA ASN A 55 33.91 -44.77 -8.13
C ASN A 55 33.75 -43.92 -9.41
N THR A 56 33.41 -42.64 -9.31
CA THR A 56 33.62 -41.64 -10.38
C THR A 56 33.97 -40.27 -9.77
N ASN A 57 35.25 -39.91 -9.79
CA ASN A 57 35.72 -38.55 -9.53
C ASN A 57 35.18 -37.59 -10.60
N LEU A 58 33.97 -37.04 -10.41
CA LEU A 58 33.36 -36.05 -11.31
C LEU A 58 33.98 -34.63 -11.18
N THR A 59 34.99 -34.45 -10.32
CA THR A 59 35.79 -33.21 -10.24
C THR A 59 36.52 -32.87 -11.55
N ASN A 60 36.66 -33.85 -12.45
CA ASN A 60 37.08 -33.70 -13.85
C ASN A 60 36.08 -34.35 -14.83
N ALA A 61 34.79 -34.00 -14.73
CA ALA A 61 33.78 -34.47 -15.67
C ALA A 61 34.16 -34.17 -17.14
N ASP A 62 34.23 -35.22 -17.98
CA ASP A 62 34.37 -35.07 -19.43
C ASP A 62 33.01 -34.69 -20.03
N TYR A 63 32.74 -33.38 -20.08
CA TYR A 63 31.50 -32.85 -20.61
C TYR A 63 31.25 -33.24 -22.07
N LEU A 64 32.28 -33.42 -22.90
CA LEU A 64 32.08 -33.85 -24.28
C LEU A 64 31.47 -35.26 -24.29
N GLY A 65 32.07 -36.20 -23.54
CA GLY A 65 31.53 -37.55 -23.37
C GLY A 65 30.09 -37.54 -22.84
N LEU A 66 29.84 -36.81 -21.75
CA LEU A 66 28.52 -36.73 -21.13
C LEU A 66 27.44 -36.11 -22.04
N ILE A 67 27.80 -35.14 -22.88
CA ILE A 67 26.89 -34.53 -23.86
C ILE A 67 26.55 -35.54 -24.97
N LEU A 68 27.55 -36.25 -25.49
CA LEU A 68 27.37 -37.23 -26.56
C LEU A 68 26.56 -38.46 -26.10
N THR A 69 26.68 -38.85 -24.83
CA THR A 69 25.92 -39.96 -24.24
C THR A 69 24.64 -39.51 -23.54
N SER A 70 24.22 -38.26 -23.74
CA SER A 70 23.03 -37.71 -23.11
C SER A 70 21.75 -38.43 -23.55
N LYS A 71 20.81 -38.62 -22.62
CA LYS A 71 19.53 -39.32 -22.86
C LYS A 71 18.39 -38.39 -23.29
N VAL A 72 18.65 -37.11 -23.53
CA VAL A 72 17.60 -36.08 -23.74
C VAL A 72 16.59 -36.43 -24.82
N TYR A 73 17.01 -37.05 -25.93
CA TYR A 73 16.14 -37.32 -27.08
C TYR A 73 15.08 -38.40 -26.84
N GLN A 74 15.07 -39.03 -25.66
CA GLN A 74 13.96 -39.88 -25.24
C GLN A 74 12.70 -39.06 -24.91
N ILE A 75 12.85 -37.77 -24.59
CA ILE A 75 11.74 -36.87 -24.27
C ILE A 75 11.68 -35.62 -25.16
N VAL A 76 12.82 -35.09 -25.60
CA VAL A 76 12.85 -33.88 -26.44
C VAL A 76 12.98 -34.22 -27.92
N LYS A 77 12.41 -33.35 -28.76
CA LYS A 77 12.70 -33.31 -30.20
C LYS A 77 13.74 -32.25 -30.48
N GLU A 78 14.54 -32.45 -31.52
CA GLU A 78 15.48 -31.44 -32.00
C GLU A 78 14.72 -30.15 -32.38
N THR A 79 15.17 -29.01 -31.87
CA THR A 79 14.55 -27.70 -32.13
C THR A 79 15.17 -27.05 -33.37
N PRO A 80 14.46 -26.21 -34.12
CA PRO A 80 15.02 -25.60 -35.32
C PRO A 80 16.08 -24.53 -35.02
N LEU A 81 17.11 -24.46 -35.88
CA LEU A 81 18.00 -23.30 -36.03
C LEU A 81 17.46 -22.43 -37.17
N GLN A 82 16.74 -21.37 -36.82
CA GLN A 82 15.95 -20.58 -37.76
C GLN A 82 16.65 -19.28 -38.16
N HIS A 83 16.76 -18.99 -39.45
CA HIS A 83 17.27 -17.70 -39.93
C HIS A 83 16.30 -16.55 -39.63
N ALA A 84 16.76 -15.52 -38.91
CA ALA A 84 15.98 -14.36 -38.53
C ALA A 84 16.04 -13.24 -39.58
N ILE A 85 15.48 -13.49 -40.77
CA ILE A 85 15.56 -12.63 -41.97
C ILE A 85 15.49 -11.12 -41.66
N ASN A 86 14.45 -10.67 -40.95
CA ASN A 86 14.24 -9.25 -40.66
C ASN A 86 15.26 -8.66 -39.68
N LEU A 87 15.70 -9.46 -38.71
CA LEU A 87 16.74 -9.05 -37.77
C LEU A 87 18.08 -8.97 -38.50
N SER A 88 18.41 -9.99 -39.29
CA SER A 88 19.64 -10.06 -40.08
C SER A 88 19.81 -8.84 -40.99
N LEU A 89 18.76 -8.51 -41.75
CA LEU A 89 18.74 -7.32 -42.62
C LEU A 89 18.94 -6.02 -41.84
N ARG A 90 18.32 -5.91 -40.66
CA ARG A 90 18.39 -4.70 -39.83
C ARG A 90 19.81 -4.48 -39.28
N VAL A 91 20.46 -5.54 -38.79
CA VAL A 91 21.79 -5.44 -38.19
C VAL A 91 22.92 -5.61 -39.21
N LYS A 92 22.61 -5.87 -40.48
CA LYS A 92 23.59 -6.14 -41.57
C LYS A 92 24.55 -7.29 -41.26
N ASN A 93 24.05 -8.31 -40.57
CA ASN A 93 24.76 -9.54 -40.20
C ASN A 93 23.77 -10.72 -40.27
N GLU A 94 24.25 -11.95 -40.44
CA GLU A 94 23.38 -13.12 -40.38
C GLU A 94 23.08 -13.49 -38.92
N VAL A 95 21.81 -13.51 -38.54
CA VAL A 95 21.37 -13.92 -37.21
C VAL A 95 20.50 -15.17 -37.29
N LEU A 96 20.93 -16.21 -36.57
CA LEU A 96 20.25 -17.49 -36.45
C LEU A 96 19.65 -17.63 -35.05
N LEU A 97 18.42 -18.13 -34.94
CA LEU A 97 17.72 -18.35 -33.68
C LEU A 97 17.64 -19.84 -33.37
N LYS A 98 18.24 -20.27 -32.26
CA LYS A 98 18.07 -21.64 -31.77
C LYS A 98 16.82 -21.71 -30.89
N ARG A 99 15.73 -22.25 -31.44
CA ARG A 99 14.34 -22.15 -30.94
C ARG A 99 13.99 -23.10 -29.79
N GLU A 100 14.69 -22.98 -28.67
CA GLU A 100 14.43 -23.79 -27.46
C GLU A 100 13.09 -23.46 -26.77
N ASP A 101 12.46 -22.35 -27.15
CA ASP A 101 11.10 -21.98 -26.78
C ASP A 101 10.01 -22.90 -27.37
N LEU A 102 10.34 -23.75 -28.36
CA LEU A 102 9.38 -24.63 -29.04
C LEU A 102 9.23 -26.03 -28.40
N HIS A 103 9.93 -26.30 -27.29
CA HIS A 103 9.70 -27.53 -26.51
C HIS A 103 8.29 -27.54 -25.91
N GLU A 104 7.80 -28.72 -25.50
CA GLU A 104 6.46 -28.87 -24.89
C GLU A 104 6.30 -28.09 -23.57
N VAL A 105 7.40 -27.89 -22.83
CA VAL A 105 7.45 -27.03 -21.63
C VAL A 105 7.92 -25.61 -21.94
N PHE A 106 7.94 -25.24 -23.22
CA PHE A 106 8.30 -23.92 -23.75
C PHE A 106 9.66 -23.39 -23.30
N SER A 107 10.62 -24.26 -22.96
CA SER A 107 11.97 -23.86 -22.56
C SER A 107 12.98 -25.00 -22.62
N PHE A 108 14.26 -24.65 -22.66
CA PHE A 108 15.39 -25.59 -22.69
C PHE A 108 15.53 -26.47 -21.43
N LYS A 109 14.92 -26.07 -20.30
CA LYS A 109 15.17 -26.67 -18.97
C LYS A 109 14.86 -28.16 -18.92
N ILE A 110 13.96 -28.64 -19.77
CA ILE A 110 13.63 -30.06 -19.93
C ILE A 110 14.86 -30.93 -20.24
N ARG A 111 15.84 -30.43 -21.01
CA ARG A 111 17.01 -31.22 -21.41
C ARG A 111 17.85 -31.60 -20.19
N GLY A 112 18.30 -30.60 -19.43
CA GLY A 112 19.09 -30.86 -18.21
C GLY A 112 18.32 -31.62 -17.14
N ALA A 113 17.05 -31.27 -16.90
CA ALA A 113 16.20 -31.97 -15.92
C ALA A 113 16.04 -33.45 -16.28
N TYR A 114 15.65 -33.74 -17.53
CA TYR A 114 15.48 -35.12 -17.98
C TYR A 114 16.80 -35.88 -17.97
N ASN A 115 17.89 -35.28 -18.45
CA ASN A 115 19.18 -35.96 -18.50
C ASN A 115 19.64 -36.38 -17.10
N LYS A 116 19.47 -35.52 -16.09
CA LYS A 116 19.77 -35.89 -14.70
C LYS A 116 18.88 -37.03 -14.20
N ILE A 117 17.56 -36.92 -14.40
CA ILE A 117 16.58 -37.91 -13.90
C ILE A 117 16.75 -39.28 -14.59
N ALA A 118 17.11 -39.29 -15.88
CA ALA A 118 17.34 -40.49 -16.67
C ALA A 118 18.64 -41.23 -16.30
N HIS A 119 19.51 -40.62 -15.50
CA HIS A 119 20.75 -41.21 -14.96
C HIS A 119 20.67 -41.57 -13.48
N LEU A 120 19.50 -41.42 -12.84
CA LEU A 120 19.27 -41.90 -11.47
C LEU A 120 19.29 -43.42 -11.40
N SER A 121 19.74 -43.96 -10.26
CA SER A 121 19.67 -45.39 -9.96
C SER A 121 18.22 -45.85 -9.80
N ASP A 122 17.98 -47.16 -9.85
CA ASP A 122 16.63 -47.69 -9.64
C ASP A 122 16.12 -47.43 -8.21
N GLU A 123 17.01 -47.41 -7.21
CA GLU A 123 16.66 -47.02 -5.83
C GLU A 123 16.27 -45.54 -5.72
N GLU A 124 17.01 -44.65 -6.38
CA GLU A 124 16.72 -43.21 -6.42
C GLU A 124 15.38 -42.93 -7.13
N ARG A 125 15.14 -43.64 -8.24
CA ARG A 125 13.87 -43.60 -8.98
C ARG A 125 12.69 -44.06 -8.13
N ALA A 126 12.85 -45.15 -7.39
CA ALA A 126 11.79 -45.68 -6.52
C ALA A 126 11.39 -44.70 -5.40
N ARG A 127 12.36 -43.93 -4.87
CA ARG A 127 12.11 -42.89 -3.86
C ARG A 127 11.41 -41.67 -4.44
N GLY A 128 11.79 -41.26 -5.65
CA GLY A 128 11.23 -40.11 -6.35
C GLY A 128 12.12 -38.87 -6.29
N VAL A 129 11.65 -37.80 -6.94
CA VAL A 129 12.45 -36.58 -7.15
C VAL A 129 11.77 -35.36 -6.54
N ILE A 130 12.58 -34.38 -6.16
CA ILE A 130 12.13 -33.09 -5.62
C ILE A 130 12.86 -31.93 -6.27
N ALA A 131 12.20 -30.78 -6.45
CA ALA A 131 12.85 -29.55 -6.87
C ALA A 131 12.12 -28.31 -6.31
N CYS A 132 12.88 -27.23 -6.09
CA CYS A 132 12.32 -25.92 -5.71
C CYS A 132 12.30 -24.99 -6.93
N SER A 133 11.12 -24.71 -7.47
CA SER A 133 10.94 -23.74 -8.58
C SER A 133 9.46 -23.48 -8.86
N ALA A 134 9.11 -22.26 -9.25
CA ALA A 134 7.77 -21.87 -9.71
C ALA A 134 7.62 -21.78 -11.24
N GLY A 135 8.67 -22.12 -12.00
CA GLY A 135 8.80 -21.76 -13.43
C GLY A 135 9.29 -22.89 -14.34
N ASN A 136 10.10 -22.53 -15.34
CA ASN A 136 10.56 -23.41 -16.41
C ASN A 136 11.23 -24.71 -15.92
N HIS A 137 12.00 -24.62 -14.83
CA HIS A 137 12.64 -25.80 -14.23
C HIS A 137 11.63 -26.78 -13.64
N ALA A 138 10.63 -26.30 -12.90
CA ALA A 138 9.59 -27.15 -12.33
C ALA A 138 8.80 -27.90 -13.40
N GLN A 139 8.46 -27.23 -14.51
CA GLN A 139 7.80 -27.89 -15.64
C GLN A 139 8.70 -28.97 -16.26
N GLY A 140 10.00 -28.69 -16.42
CA GLY A 140 10.99 -29.65 -16.88
C GLY A 140 11.08 -30.90 -15.99
N VAL A 141 11.15 -30.73 -14.67
CA VAL A 141 11.19 -31.84 -13.70
C VAL A 141 9.89 -32.63 -13.70
N ALA A 142 8.73 -31.95 -13.66
CA ALA A 142 7.42 -32.59 -13.64
C ALA A 142 7.18 -33.43 -14.92
N MET A 143 7.47 -32.87 -16.09
CA MET A 143 7.33 -33.59 -17.35
C MET A 143 8.28 -34.79 -17.43
N SER A 144 9.53 -34.63 -16.98
CA SER A 144 10.52 -35.72 -16.94
C SER A 144 10.10 -36.87 -16.04
N ALA A 145 9.62 -36.54 -14.83
CA ALA A 145 9.14 -37.54 -13.88
C ALA A 145 7.90 -38.28 -14.40
N LYS A 146 6.94 -37.57 -15.00
CA LYS A 146 5.76 -38.16 -15.64
C LYS A 146 6.15 -39.15 -16.74
N HIS A 147 7.09 -38.78 -17.61
CA HIS A 147 7.55 -39.63 -18.71
C HIS A 147 8.22 -40.92 -18.21
N LEU A 148 8.98 -40.83 -17.11
CA LEU A 148 9.70 -41.96 -16.52
C LEU A 148 8.90 -42.73 -15.46
N GLY A 149 7.63 -42.36 -15.21
CA GLY A 149 6.79 -43.01 -14.20
C GLY A 149 7.22 -42.76 -12.75
N LEU A 150 7.89 -41.65 -12.47
CA LEU A 150 8.42 -41.30 -11.15
C LEU A 150 7.50 -40.33 -10.41
N LYS A 151 7.53 -40.38 -9.07
CA LYS A 151 6.91 -39.35 -8.23
C LYS A 151 7.77 -38.09 -8.24
N ALA A 152 7.14 -36.94 -8.46
CA ALA A 152 7.78 -35.63 -8.36
C ALA A 152 7.08 -34.73 -7.35
N THR A 153 7.87 -34.15 -6.45
CA THR A 153 7.46 -33.10 -5.51
C THR A 153 8.08 -31.77 -5.94
N ILE A 154 7.28 -30.73 -6.08
CA ILE A 154 7.75 -29.39 -6.47
C ILE A 154 7.41 -28.41 -5.35
N ASN A 155 8.44 -27.89 -4.71
CA ASN A 155 8.31 -26.86 -3.68
C ASN A 155 8.26 -25.48 -4.33
N VAL A 156 7.29 -24.69 -3.92
CA VAL A 156 7.04 -23.35 -4.46
C VAL A 156 6.69 -22.41 -3.30
N SER A 157 7.21 -21.19 -3.33
CA SER A 157 6.80 -20.13 -2.40
C SER A 157 5.35 -19.71 -2.66
N ALA A 158 4.78 -18.87 -1.79
CA ALA A 158 3.45 -18.29 -1.97
C ALA A 158 3.34 -17.49 -3.29
N THR A 159 3.00 -18.17 -4.40
CA THR A 159 2.90 -17.62 -5.74
C THR A 159 1.47 -17.73 -6.27
N PRO A 160 1.01 -16.84 -7.18
CA PRO A 160 -0.30 -16.95 -7.79
C PRO A 160 -0.54 -18.32 -8.43
N GLU A 161 -1.77 -18.83 -8.27
CA GLU A 161 -2.20 -20.17 -8.66
C GLU A 161 -1.88 -20.54 -10.12
N ILE A 162 -1.89 -19.55 -11.02
CA ILE A 162 -1.55 -19.73 -12.44
C ILE A 162 -0.13 -20.30 -12.65
N LYS A 163 0.83 -20.03 -11.75
CA LYS A 163 2.23 -20.45 -11.94
C LYS A 163 2.46 -21.92 -11.63
N TYR A 164 1.80 -22.49 -10.62
CA TYR A 164 1.99 -23.89 -10.25
C TYR A 164 0.96 -24.84 -10.86
N ARG A 165 -0.21 -24.35 -11.31
CA ARG A 165 -1.21 -25.20 -11.99
C ARG A 165 -0.65 -25.95 -13.22
N ASN A 166 0.28 -25.35 -13.96
CA ASN A 166 0.92 -26.03 -15.10
C ASN A 166 1.79 -27.21 -14.66
N VAL A 167 2.39 -27.12 -13.47
CA VAL A 167 3.19 -28.18 -12.86
C VAL A 167 2.29 -29.30 -12.34
N GLU A 168 1.16 -28.97 -11.70
CA GLU A 168 0.16 -29.97 -11.27
C GLU A 168 -0.47 -30.71 -12.45
N ARG A 169 -0.76 -30.03 -13.56
CA ARG A 169 -1.25 -30.67 -14.81
C ARG A 169 -0.28 -31.71 -15.37
N LEU A 170 1.01 -31.55 -15.09
CA LEU A 170 2.05 -32.51 -15.45
C LEU A 170 2.18 -33.65 -14.42
N GLY A 171 1.31 -33.71 -13.40
CA GLY A 171 1.22 -34.83 -12.46
C GLY A 171 2.16 -34.74 -11.26
N ALA A 172 2.85 -33.62 -11.05
CA ALA A 172 3.70 -33.41 -9.88
C ALA A 172 2.89 -32.92 -8.67
N LYS A 173 3.30 -33.36 -7.47
CA LYS A 173 2.78 -32.87 -6.19
C LYS A 173 3.39 -31.49 -5.93
N VAL A 174 2.56 -30.45 -5.86
CA VAL A 174 3.03 -29.10 -5.49
C VAL A 174 2.92 -28.90 -3.99
N VAL A 175 4.01 -28.42 -3.37
CA VAL A 175 4.08 -28.04 -1.96
C VAL A 175 4.25 -26.53 -1.89
N LEU A 176 3.20 -25.83 -1.45
CA LEU A 176 3.23 -24.39 -1.22
C LEU A 176 3.75 -24.12 0.20
N TYR A 177 4.98 -23.60 0.31
CA TYR A 177 5.60 -23.33 1.59
C TYR A 177 6.50 -22.09 1.50
N GLY A 178 6.39 -21.24 2.52
CA GLY A 178 7.21 -20.04 2.66
C GLY A 178 6.65 -18.80 1.97
N ASN A 179 7.03 -17.63 2.48
CA ASN A 179 6.67 -16.31 1.96
C ASN A 179 7.56 -15.89 0.78
N ASP A 180 8.77 -16.47 0.67
CA ASP A 180 9.74 -16.19 -0.37
C ASP A 180 10.43 -17.48 -0.88
N PHE A 181 11.29 -17.33 -1.88
CA PHE A 181 11.98 -18.46 -2.51
C PHE A 181 12.97 -19.16 -1.56
N ASP A 182 13.58 -18.43 -0.63
CA ASP A 182 14.59 -18.97 0.28
C ASP A 182 13.92 -19.89 1.31
N GLU A 183 12.78 -19.47 1.89
CA GLU A 183 11.95 -20.34 2.75
C GLU A 183 11.45 -21.59 2.01
N ALA A 184 11.00 -21.45 0.75
CA ALA A 184 10.57 -22.57 -0.07
C ALA A 184 11.70 -23.56 -0.38
N LYS A 185 12.93 -23.06 -0.54
CA LYS A 185 14.13 -23.85 -0.80
C LYS A 185 14.63 -24.57 0.45
N GLN A 186 14.57 -23.92 1.61
CA GLN A 186 14.85 -24.56 2.91
C GLN A 186 13.91 -25.74 3.13
N GLU A 187 12.60 -25.54 2.90
CA GLU A 187 11.64 -26.63 3.00
C GLU A 187 11.88 -27.73 1.97
N CYS A 188 12.26 -27.36 0.74
CA CYS A 188 12.62 -28.34 -0.29
C CYS A 188 13.79 -29.23 0.18
N SER A 189 14.80 -28.64 0.81
CA SER A 189 15.96 -29.36 1.34
C SER A 189 15.58 -30.28 2.50
N ARG A 190 14.76 -29.75 3.42
CA ARG A 190 14.22 -30.52 4.56
C ARG A 190 13.40 -31.74 4.11
N LEU A 191 12.51 -31.55 3.12
CA LEU A 191 11.71 -32.65 2.56
C LEU A 191 12.56 -33.65 1.78
N ALA A 192 13.57 -33.18 1.04
CA ALA A 192 14.51 -34.06 0.34
C ALA A 192 15.20 -35.02 1.32
N GLU A 193 15.65 -34.52 2.47
CA GLU A 193 16.31 -35.33 3.50
C GLU A 193 15.35 -36.31 4.19
N ILE A 194 14.18 -35.83 4.64
CA ILE A 194 13.22 -36.64 5.40
C ILE A 194 12.58 -37.73 4.56
N GLU A 195 12.15 -37.39 3.34
CA GLU A 195 11.50 -38.33 2.42
C GLU A 195 12.52 -39.07 1.55
N GLN A 196 13.82 -38.80 1.72
CA GLN A 196 14.93 -39.33 0.91
C GLN A 196 14.73 -39.14 -0.62
N LEU A 197 14.12 -38.01 -1.00
CA LEU A 197 13.88 -37.67 -2.40
C LEU A 197 15.17 -37.12 -3.04
N THR A 198 15.36 -37.43 -4.32
CA THR A 198 16.52 -36.91 -5.05
C THR A 198 16.25 -35.47 -5.49
N ASN A 199 17.02 -34.51 -4.97
CA ASN A 199 16.93 -33.11 -5.40
C ASN A 199 17.47 -32.93 -6.83
N ILE A 200 16.67 -32.31 -7.70
CA ILE A 200 17.03 -32.04 -9.11
C ILE A 200 17.39 -30.56 -9.27
N PRO A 201 18.68 -30.21 -9.36
CA PRO A 201 19.10 -28.81 -9.41
C PRO A 201 18.77 -28.14 -10.76
N PRO A 202 18.50 -26.83 -10.77
CA PRO A 202 18.14 -26.09 -11.98
C PRO A 202 19.29 -25.80 -12.94
N TYR A 203 20.54 -25.95 -12.50
CA TYR A 203 21.74 -25.69 -13.31
C TYR A 203 23.03 -26.34 -12.79
N ASP A 204 23.21 -26.46 -11.47
CA ASP A 204 24.51 -26.82 -10.86
C ASP A 204 24.69 -28.34 -10.68
N ASP A 205 24.72 -29.08 -11.79
CA ASP A 205 25.01 -30.52 -11.81
C ASP A 205 25.61 -30.93 -13.17
N PRO A 206 26.61 -31.84 -13.22
CA PRO A 206 27.24 -32.24 -14.48
C PRO A 206 26.29 -32.84 -15.53
N TYR A 207 25.31 -33.65 -15.13
CA TYR A 207 24.32 -34.19 -16.06
C TYR A 207 23.32 -33.13 -16.51
N VAL A 208 22.98 -32.17 -15.65
CA VAL A 208 22.16 -31.02 -16.05
C VAL A 208 22.89 -30.20 -17.11
N ILE A 209 24.16 -29.83 -16.86
CA ILE A 209 25.01 -29.08 -17.79
C ILE A 209 25.18 -29.85 -19.12
N ALA A 210 25.46 -31.15 -19.05
CA ALA A 210 25.59 -31.99 -20.24
C ALA A 210 24.29 -32.07 -21.06
N GLY A 211 23.13 -32.16 -20.39
CA GLY A 211 21.83 -32.12 -21.06
C GLY A 211 21.65 -30.82 -21.84
N GLN A 212 22.01 -29.67 -21.25
CA GLN A 212 21.96 -28.39 -21.96
C GLN A 212 22.98 -28.28 -23.10
N GLY A 213 24.15 -28.91 -22.96
CA GLY A 213 25.19 -28.93 -23.99
C GLY A 213 24.77 -29.60 -25.31
N THR A 214 23.73 -30.43 -25.29
CA THR A 214 23.15 -31.01 -26.53
C THR A 214 22.64 -29.95 -27.50
N ILE A 215 22.30 -28.74 -27.01
CA ILE A 215 21.91 -27.61 -27.85
C ILE A 215 23.06 -27.21 -28.79
N ALA A 216 24.30 -27.21 -28.31
CA ALA A 216 25.47 -26.90 -29.14
C ALA A 216 25.68 -27.96 -30.22
N MET A 217 25.48 -29.24 -29.89
CA MET A 217 25.55 -30.33 -30.86
C MET A 217 24.52 -30.12 -31.99
N GLU A 218 23.29 -29.74 -31.65
CA GLU A 218 22.25 -29.44 -32.64
C GLU A 218 22.59 -28.21 -33.48
N ILE A 219 23.01 -27.10 -32.86
CA ILE A 219 23.43 -25.89 -33.59
C ILE A 219 24.45 -26.24 -34.66
N MET A 220 25.49 -26.99 -34.28
CA MET A 220 26.57 -27.33 -35.21
C MET A 220 26.11 -28.30 -36.30
N ARG A 221 25.31 -29.31 -35.97
CA ARG A 221 24.76 -30.25 -36.98
C ARG A 221 23.85 -29.55 -37.98
N GLN A 222 22.98 -28.67 -37.51
CA GLN A 222 22.00 -27.96 -38.33
C GLN A 222 22.64 -26.89 -39.21
N HIS A 223 23.65 -26.19 -38.71
CA HIS A 223 24.42 -25.21 -39.50
C HIS A 223 25.29 -25.89 -40.56
N SER A 224 25.89 -27.05 -40.24
CA SER A 224 26.75 -27.83 -41.15
C SER A 224 26.06 -28.29 -42.44
N LEU A 225 24.72 -28.19 -42.53
CA LEU A 225 23.95 -28.54 -43.72
C LEU A 225 23.87 -27.39 -44.77
N HIS A 226 24.30 -26.15 -44.47
CA HIS A 226 24.05 -24.99 -45.35
C HIS A 226 25.25 -24.15 -45.83
N ASN A 227 26.43 -24.23 -45.20
CA ASN A 227 27.76 -23.85 -45.74
C ASN A 227 28.73 -23.89 -44.56
N LEU A 228 29.85 -24.60 -44.72
CA LEU A 228 30.84 -24.83 -43.66
C LEU A 228 31.78 -23.63 -43.57
N GLU A 229 32.11 -23.23 -42.33
CA GLU A 229 33.00 -22.12 -41.94
C GLU A 229 32.32 -20.74 -41.92
N HIS A 230 31.64 -20.39 -40.82
CA HIS A 230 32.13 -19.36 -39.86
C HIS A 230 30.98 -18.87 -38.94
N ILE A 231 30.65 -19.59 -37.85
CA ILE A 231 29.87 -18.95 -36.75
C ILE A 231 30.84 -18.11 -35.93
N ASP A 232 30.61 -16.80 -35.84
CA ASP A 232 31.49 -15.90 -35.09
C ASP A 232 31.25 -15.99 -33.58
N ALA A 233 29.97 -16.01 -33.17
CA ALA A 233 29.62 -16.12 -31.77
C ALA A 233 28.24 -16.77 -31.53
N ILE A 234 28.14 -17.47 -30.40
CA ILE A 234 26.90 -18.03 -29.86
C ILE A 234 26.56 -17.30 -28.56
N PHE A 235 25.34 -16.76 -28.50
CA PHE A 235 24.81 -15.97 -27.40
C PHE A 235 23.77 -16.77 -26.63
N ALA A 236 23.97 -16.89 -25.33
CA ALA A 236 23.06 -17.58 -24.43
C ALA A 236 22.75 -16.74 -23.19
N CYS A 237 21.51 -16.82 -22.72
CA CYS A 237 21.13 -16.21 -21.45
C CYS A 237 21.89 -16.87 -20.29
N VAL A 238 22.23 -16.07 -19.29
CA VAL A 238 22.92 -16.53 -18.09
C VAL A 238 22.09 -16.18 -16.87
N GLY A 239 21.60 -17.21 -16.18
CA GLY A 239 21.19 -17.12 -14.78
C GLY A 239 22.23 -17.82 -13.92
N GLY A 240 21.95 -19.04 -13.50
CA GLY A 240 22.92 -19.86 -12.77
C GLY A 240 24.07 -20.45 -13.61
N GLY A 241 24.12 -20.19 -14.92
CA GLY A 241 25.24 -20.58 -15.80
C GLY A 241 25.15 -21.95 -16.50
N GLY A 242 24.17 -22.80 -16.18
CA GLY A 242 24.12 -24.18 -16.72
C GLY A 242 23.99 -24.29 -18.25
N LEU A 243 23.21 -23.38 -18.87
CA LEU A 243 23.03 -23.36 -20.33
C LEU A 243 24.34 -23.05 -21.06
N ILE A 244 24.96 -21.92 -20.72
CA ILE A 244 26.17 -21.46 -21.38
C ILE A 244 27.38 -22.35 -21.07
N ALA A 245 27.46 -22.90 -19.85
CA ALA A 245 28.48 -23.87 -19.48
C ALA A 245 28.40 -25.12 -20.37
N GLY A 246 27.20 -25.65 -20.61
CA GLY A 246 26.98 -26.81 -21.47
C GLY A 246 27.33 -26.53 -22.93
N ILE A 247 26.81 -25.42 -23.47
CA ILE A 247 27.10 -25.01 -24.86
C ILE A 247 28.61 -24.79 -25.05
N GLY A 248 29.23 -24.00 -24.16
CA GLY A 248 30.64 -23.67 -24.26
C GLY A 248 31.56 -24.88 -24.11
N SER A 249 31.21 -25.84 -23.25
CA SER A 249 32.00 -27.07 -23.08
C SER A 249 32.10 -27.90 -24.35
N TYR A 250 31.02 -27.98 -25.13
CA TYR A 250 31.01 -28.68 -26.41
C TYR A 250 31.76 -27.89 -27.48
N ILE A 251 31.41 -26.60 -27.64
CA ILE A 251 31.95 -25.74 -28.69
C ILE A 251 33.44 -25.53 -28.51
N LYS A 252 33.92 -25.13 -27.32
CA LYS A 252 35.34 -24.87 -27.11
C LYS A 252 36.22 -26.10 -27.26
N ARG A 253 35.65 -27.30 -27.14
CA ARG A 253 36.38 -28.55 -27.33
C ARG A 253 36.62 -28.89 -28.80
N LEU A 254 35.69 -28.53 -29.69
CA LEU A 254 35.69 -28.91 -31.10
C LEU A 254 35.97 -27.74 -32.04
N TRP A 255 35.45 -26.55 -31.72
CA TRP A 255 35.59 -25.29 -32.46
C TRP A 255 35.98 -24.14 -31.51
N PRO A 256 37.22 -24.10 -31.00
CA PRO A 256 37.66 -23.12 -29.99
C PRO A 256 37.56 -21.66 -30.46
N ASN A 257 37.56 -21.42 -31.76
CA ASN A 257 37.50 -20.08 -32.37
C ASN A 257 36.11 -19.44 -32.29
N ILE A 258 35.03 -20.23 -32.14
CA ILE A 258 33.68 -19.68 -32.00
C ILE A 258 33.57 -19.03 -30.63
N LYS A 259 33.18 -17.76 -30.57
CA LYS A 259 32.99 -17.06 -29.29
C LYS A 259 31.73 -17.56 -28.59
N ILE A 260 31.81 -17.71 -27.28
CA ILE A 260 30.71 -18.04 -26.38
C ILE A 260 30.46 -16.83 -25.51
N ILE A 261 29.33 -16.16 -25.75
CA ILE A 261 29.01 -14.89 -25.13
C ILE A 261 27.78 -15.07 -24.23
N GLY A 262 27.96 -14.78 -22.95
CA GLY A 262 26.88 -14.79 -21.97
C GLY A 262 26.14 -13.47 -21.94
N VAL A 263 24.82 -13.53 -21.77
CA VAL A 263 23.98 -12.33 -21.69
C VAL A 263 23.19 -12.33 -20.38
N GLU A 264 23.37 -11.27 -19.59
CA GLU A 264 22.68 -11.00 -18.33
C GLU A 264 21.98 -9.64 -18.39
N THR A 265 21.04 -9.39 -17.48
CA THR A 265 20.52 -8.04 -17.26
C THR A 265 21.44 -7.26 -16.33
N TYR A 266 21.47 -5.92 -16.43
CA TYR A 266 22.28 -5.09 -15.53
C TYR A 266 21.97 -5.30 -14.05
N ASP A 267 20.71 -5.61 -13.74
CA ASP A 267 20.17 -5.84 -12.39
C ASP A 267 20.19 -7.31 -11.95
N ALA A 268 20.76 -8.23 -12.75
CA ALA A 268 20.96 -9.63 -12.39
C ALA A 268 22.26 -10.20 -13.03
N ASN A 269 23.38 -9.50 -12.84
CA ASN A 269 24.68 -9.76 -13.49
C ASN A 269 25.66 -10.60 -12.65
N ALA A 270 25.16 -11.64 -11.97
CA ALA A 270 25.95 -12.40 -11.00
C ALA A 270 27.14 -13.13 -11.65
N MET A 271 27.00 -13.68 -12.86
CA MET A 271 28.10 -14.35 -13.56
C MET A 271 29.14 -13.37 -14.06
N HIS A 272 28.74 -12.21 -14.62
CA HIS A 272 29.67 -11.17 -15.03
C HIS A 272 30.59 -10.74 -13.88
N LEU A 273 30.00 -10.40 -12.72
CA LEU A 273 30.78 -10.03 -11.55
C LEU A 273 31.63 -11.19 -11.03
N SER A 274 31.12 -12.41 -11.09
CA SER A 274 31.85 -13.59 -10.62
C SER A 274 33.08 -13.89 -11.48
N LEU A 275 32.94 -13.86 -12.81
CA LEU A 275 34.03 -14.08 -13.76
C LEU A 275 35.07 -12.95 -13.67
N LYS A 276 34.62 -11.69 -13.62
CA LYS A 276 35.49 -10.51 -13.49
C LYS A 276 36.33 -10.56 -12.22
N ASN A 277 35.75 -10.97 -11.09
CA ASN A 277 36.43 -11.02 -9.80
C ASN A 277 37.13 -12.37 -9.54
N GLN A 278 37.04 -13.33 -10.46
CA GLN A 278 37.53 -14.71 -10.31
C GLN A 278 37.07 -15.44 -9.04
N LYS A 279 35.93 -15.01 -8.47
CA LYS A 279 35.28 -15.60 -7.30
C LYS A 279 33.78 -15.45 -7.45
N ARG A 280 33.00 -16.39 -6.92
CA ARG A 280 31.54 -16.27 -6.94
C ARG A 280 31.11 -15.07 -6.11
N VAL A 281 30.28 -14.22 -6.71
CA VAL A 281 29.70 -13.03 -6.10
C VAL A 281 28.22 -13.29 -5.84
N THR A 282 27.76 -12.93 -4.64
CA THR A 282 26.35 -12.94 -4.27
C THR A 282 25.79 -11.53 -4.40
N LEU A 283 24.73 -11.38 -5.20
CA LEU A 283 24.01 -10.11 -5.34
C LEU A 283 23.08 -9.88 -4.15
N GLU A 284 22.99 -8.63 -3.68
CA GLU A 284 22.06 -8.23 -2.63
C GLU A 284 20.61 -8.41 -3.10
N GLU A 285 20.31 -7.89 -4.29
CA GLU A 285 19.01 -7.97 -4.95
C GLU A 285 19.16 -8.36 -6.42
N VAL A 286 18.08 -8.87 -7.01
CA VAL A 286 18.01 -9.20 -8.45
C VAL A 286 16.73 -8.68 -9.07
N GLY A 287 16.85 -8.12 -10.28
CA GLY A 287 15.70 -7.69 -11.07
C GLY A 287 14.78 -8.85 -11.44
N LEU A 288 13.46 -8.65 -11.30
CA LEU A 288 12.45 -9.69 -11.55
C LEU A 288 11.88 -9.68 -12.98
N PHE A 289 12.43 -8.85 -13.87
CA PHE A 289 11.92 -8.74 -15.25
C PHE A 289 12.26 -10.00 -16.05
N ALA A 290 13.53 -10.40 -16.06
CA ALA A 290 14.00 -11.68 -16.61
C ALA A 290 14.09 -12.74 -15.50
N ASP A 291 12.95 -13.08 -14.89
CA ASP A 291 12.86 -14.00 -13.75
C ASP A 291 13.50 -15.38 -13.99
N GLY A 292 13.48 -15.91 -15.21
CA GLY A 292 14.19 -17.14 -15.59
C GLY A 292 15.72 -17.07 -15.52
N ALA A 293 16.29 -15.86 -15.47
CA ALA A 293 17.72 -15.57 -15.35
C ALA A 293 18.08 -14.83 -14.04
N ALA A 294 17.09 -14.43 -13.23
CA ALA A 294 17.29 -13.69 -11.98
C ALA A 294 17.88 -14.57 -10.87
N VAL A 295 19.20 -14.71 -10.85
CA VAL A 295 19.93 -15.57 -9.91
C VAL A 295 20.90 -14.73 -9.09
N ARG A 296 20.78 -14.78 -7.75
CA ARG A 296 21.63 -14.02 -6.82
C ARG A 296 23.07 -14.53 -6.75
N ILE A 297 23.26 -15.84 -6.87
CA ILE A 297 24.58 -16.50 -6.81
C ILE A 297 24.65 -17.60 -7.87
N VAL A 298 25.72 -17.60 -8.66
CA VAL A 298 25.96 -18.61 -9.69
C VAL A 298 26.37 -19.96 -9.10
N GLY A 299 26.14 -21.04 -9.83
CA GLY A 299 26.54 -22.40 -9.42
C GLY A 299 28.06 -22.55 -9.27
N GLU A 300 28.48 -23.48 -8.41
CA GLU A 300 29.91 -23.77 -8.23
C GLU A 300 30.51 -24.41 -9.48
N GLU A 301 29.85 -25.46 -9.97
CA GLU A 301 30.32 -26.21 -11.13
C GLU A 301 30.14 -25.40 -12.41
N THR A 302 29.02 -24.69 -12.53
CA THR A 302 28.80 -23.79 -13.67
C THR A 302 29.83 -22.66 -13.71
N PHE A 303 30.19 -22.06 -12.57
CA PHE A 303 31.26 -21.05 -12.50
C PHE A 303 32.62 -21.62 -12.90
N ARG A 304 32.98 -22.81 -12.38
CA ARG A 304 34.23 -23.50 -12.72
C ARG A 304 34.36 -23.76 -14.22
N VAL A 305 33.26 -24.18 -14.86
CA VAL A 305 33.21 -24.42 -16.31
C VAL A 305 33.23 -23.10 -17.08
N CYS A 306 32.40 -22.12 -16.71
CA CYS A 306 32.27 -20.83 -17.41
C CYS A 306 33.61 -20.09 -17.48
N ARG A 307 34.44 -20.15 -16.44
CA ARG A 307 35.81 -19.59 -16.43
C ARG A 307 36.70 -20.07 -17.59
N LYS A 308 36.42 -21.25 -18.13
CA LYS A 308 37.20 -21.87 -19.21
C LYS A 308 36.56 -21.68 -20.59
N VAL A 309 35.24 -21.53 -20.64
CA VAL A 309 34.50 -21.65 -21.91
C VAL A 309 33.79 -20.39 -22.36
N VAL A 310 33.54 -19.43 -21.46
CA VAL A 310 32.89 -18.15 -21.78
C VAL A 310 33.96 -17.11 -22.13
N ASP A 311 33.86 -16.52 -23.31
CA ASP A 311 34.82 -15.50 -23.77
C ASP A 311 34.42 -14.09 -23.29
N GLU A 312 33.13 -13.79 -23.23
CA GLU A 312 32.64 -12.45 -22.92
C GLU A 312 31.25 -12.49 -22.24
N MET A 313 30.97 -11.47 -21.43
CA MET A 313 29.68 -11.25 -20.79
C MET A 313 29.11 -9.89 -21.17
N ILE A 314 27.90 -9.87 -21.71
CA ILE A 314 27.17 -8.66 -22.10
C ILE A 314 26.03 -8.42 -21.11
N MET A 315 25.88 -7.18 -20.67
CA MET A 315 24.78 -6.74 -19.83
C MET A 315 23.80 -5.93 -20.68
N VAL A 316 22.50 -6.25 -20.58
CA VAL A 316 21.43 -5.54 -21.30
C VAL A 316 20.44 -4.88 -20.35
N THR A 317 19.85 -3.77 -20.79
CA THR A 317 18.76 -3.10 -20.09
C THR A 317 17.42 -3.79 -20.38
N THR A 318 16.41 -3.53 -19.55
CA THR A 318 15.04 -3.97 -19.79
C THR A 318 14.54 -3.57 -21.18
N ASP A 319 14.84 -2.33 -21.61
CA ASP A 319 14.41 -1.81 -22.92
C ASP A 319 15.06 -2.56 -24.10
N GLU A 320 16.32 -3.00 -23.95
CA GLU A 320 17.05 -3.76 -24.98
C GLU A 320 16.52 -5.20 -25.16
N ILE A 321 15.91 -5.77 -24.13
CA ILE A 321 15.34 -7.13 -24.11
C ILE A 321 14.06 -7.23 -24.92
N TYR A 322 13.30 -6.13 -25.04
CA TYR A 322 12.05 -6.17 -25.78
C TYR A 322 12.31 -6.40 -27.27
N THR A 323 11.74 -7.49 -27.78
CA THR A 323 11.81 -7.86 -29.19
C THR A 323 10.42 -8.28 -29.65
N ARG A 324 10.17 -8.19 -30.96
CA ARG A 324 8.89 -8.59 -31.56
C ARG A 324 8.68 -10.12 -31.63
N SER A 325 9.54 -10.90 -30.97
CA SER A 325 9.42 -12.36 -30.85
C SER A 325 8.59 -12.71 -29.61
N ILE A 326 7.70 -13.70 -29.71
CA ILE A 326 6.90 -14.21 -28.57
C ILE A 326 7.79 -15.14 -27.73
N VAL A 327 8.78 -14.57 -27.07
CA VAL A 327 9.64 -15.25 -26.09
C VAL A 327 9.49 -14.54 -24.75
N GLU A 328 9.75 -15.26 -23.66
CA GLU A 328 9.80 -14.63 -22.34
C GLU A 328 11.03 -13.71 -22.24
N PRO A 329 11.09 -12.76 -21.29
CA PRO A 329 12.22 -11.84 -21.18
C PRO A 329 13.59 -12.52 -21.10
N ALA A 330 13.72 -13.60 -20.31
CA ALA A 330 14.96 -14.38 -20.26
C ALA A 330 15.26 -15.09 -21.60
N GLY A 331 14.22 -15.52 -22.32
CA GLY A 331 14.30 -16.08 -23.68
C GLY A 331 14.77 -15.10 -24.74
N ALA A 332 14.55 -13.79 -24.55
CA ALA A 332 15.00 -12.75 -25.46
C ALA A 332 16.45 -12.29 -25.22
N LEU A 333 17.08 -12.65 -24.08
CA LEU A 333 18.42 -12.17 -23.72
C LEU A 333 19.47 -12.48 -24.80
N GLY A 334 19.46 -13.69 -25.37
CA GLY A 334 20.40 -14.03 -26.46
C GLY A 334 20.27 -13.08 -27.66
N VAL A 335 19.03 -12.71 -28.02
CA VAL A 335 18.76 -11.79 -29.15
C VAL A 335 19.19 -10.35 -28.80
N ALA A 336 18.91 -9.90 -27.57
CA ALA A 336 19.32 -8.59 -27.10
C ALA A 336 20.86 -8.46 -27.08
N GLY A 337 21.55 -9.50 -26.60
CA GLY A 337 23.00 -9.57 -26.60
C GLY A 337 23.61 -9.51 -28.00
N VAL A 338 23.06 -10.24 -28.97
CA VAL A 338 23.50 -10.14 -30.39
C VAL A 338 23.39 -8.70 -30.90
N LYS A 339 22.22 -8.07 -30.73
CA LYS A 339 21.99 -6.70 -31.20
C LYS A 339 23.01 -5.72 -30.59
N LYS A 340 23.22 -5.81 -29.29
CA LYS A 340 24.13 -4.94 -28.55
C LYS A 340 25.58 -5.17 -28.94
N TYR A 341 26.02 -6.42 -28.99
CA TYR A 341 27.38 -6.78 -29.40
C TYR A 341 27.72 -6.25 -30.79
N ILE A 342 26.82 -6.44 -31.76
CA ILE A 342 27.02 -5.95 -33.13
C ILE A 342 27.11 -4.42 -33.14
N ALA A 343 26.24 -3.73 -32.40
CA ALA A 343 26.23 -2.27 -32.33
C ALA A 343 27.51 -1.72 -31.69
N ASP A 344 27.90 -2.24 -30.53
CA ASP A 344 29.06 -1.79 -29.76
C ASP A 344 30.38 -2.02 -30.52
N ASN A 345 30.48 -3.15 -31.23
CA ASN A 345 31.67 -3.51 -32.00
C ASN A 345 31.62 -3.08 -33.48
N LYS A 346 30.51 -2.48 -33.94
CA LYS A 346 30.30 -2.03 -35.33
C LYS A 346 30.58 -3.12 -36.38
N ILE A 347 30.13 -4.34 -36.12
CA ILE A 347 30.39 -5.50 -36.98
C ILE A 347 29.39 -5.54 -38.15
N SER A 348 29.84 -5.95 -39.33
CA SER A 348 28.98 -6.21 -40.49
C SER A 348 29.43 -7.46 -41.23
N GLY A 349 28.49 -8.27 -41.73
CA GLY A 349 28.78 -9.50 -42.48
C GLY A 349 29.17 -10.73 -41.65
N GLY A 350 29.05 -10.68 -40.31
CA GLY A 350 29.27 -11.84 -39.44
C GLY A 350 28.03 -12.73 -39.30
N ILE A 351 28.23 -13.93 -38.72
CA ILE A 351 27.19 -14.94 -38.45
C ILE A 351 27.08 -15.19 -36.94
N PHE A 352 25.91 -14.91 -36.39
CA PHE A 352 25.67 -14.98 -34.95
C PHE A 352 24.48 -15.87 -34.62
N VAL A 353 24.62 -16.71 -33.59
CA VAL A 353 23.53 -17.55 -33.09
C VAL A 353 23.01 -17.01 -31.77
N ALA A 354 21.72 -16.70 -31.68
CA ALA A 354 21.04 -16.40 -30.43
C ALA A 354 20.19 -17.60 -29.99
N VAL A 355 20.37 -18.06 -28.74
CA VAL A 355 19.51 -19.08 -28.15
C VAL A 355 18.26 -18.42 -27.58
N THR A 356 17.08 -18.74 -28.12
CA THR A 356 15.80 -18.31 -27.55
C THR A 356 15.35 -19.30 -26.49
N SER A 357 15.77 -19.05 -25.24
CA SER A 357 15.77 -20.07 -24.20
C SER A 357 14.38 -20.47 -23.65
N GLY A 358 13.36 -19.61 -23.79
CA GLY A 358 12.01 -19.93 -23.30
C GLY A 358 10.92 -18.94 -23.71
N ALA A 359 9.66 -19.33 -23.51
CA ALA A 359 8.48 -18.56 -23.87
C ALA A 359 7.34 -18.62 -22.83
N ASN A 360 7.63 -18.95 -21.58
CA ASN A 360 6.61 -19.01 -20.52
C ASN A 360 6.30 -17.61 -19.95
N MET A 361 5.55 -16.83 -20.72
CA MET A 361 5.13 -15.47 -20.34
C MET A 361 3.60 -15.35 -20.23
N ASN A 362 3.12 -14.53 -19.27
CA ASN A 362 1.70 -14.19 -19.16
C ASN A 362 1.27 -13.24 -20.30
N PHE A 363 0.07 -13.44 -20.86
CA PHE A 363 -0.52 -12.55 -21.86
C PHE A 363 -0.61 -11.08 -21.41
N ASP A 364 -0.82 -10.81 -20.12
CA ASP A 364 -0.83 -9.42 -19.62
C ASP A 364 0.55 -8.75 -19.76
N ARG A 365 1.64 -9.53 -19.66
CA ARG A 365 3.01 -9.02 -19.86
C ARG A 365 3.33 -8.76 -21.33
N LEU A 366 2.67 -9.43 -22.28
CA LEU A 366 2.89 -9.18 -23.72
C LEU A 366 2.57 -7.75 -24.12
N ARG A 367 1.52 -7.16 -23.54
CA ARG A 367 1.17 -5.76 -23.81
C ARG A 367 2.28 -4.81 -23.37
N PHE A 368 2.77 -5.01 -22.15
CA PHE A 368 3.90 -4.24 -21.61
C PHE A 368 5.17 -4.42 -22.46
N VAL A 369 5.42 -5.64 -22.95
CA VAL A 369 6.52 -5.96 -23.86
C VAL A 369 6.40 -5.25 -25.21
N ALA A 370 5.21 -5.23 -25.80
CA ALA A 370 4.96 -4.56 -27.07
C ALA A 370 5.11 -3.03 -26.95
N GLU A 371 4.50 -2.42 -25.93
CA GLU A 371 4.56 -0.97 -25.68
C GLU A 371 6.01 -0.50 -25.48
N ARG A 372 6.83 -1.28 -24.77
CA ARG A 372 8.24 -0.95 -24.55
C ARG A 372 9.15 -1.27 -25.74
N ALA A 373 8.84 -2.31 -26.53
CA ALA A 373 9.59 -2.62 -27.75
C ALA A 373 9.56 -1.46 -28.76
N GLU A 374 8.41 -0.79 -28.92
CA GLU A 374 8.27 0.31 -29.87
C GLU A 374 9.07 1.55 -29.43
N LEU A 375 9.10 1.83 -28.13
CA LEU A 375 9.92 2.88 -27.53
C LEU A 375 11.43 2.56 -27.65
N GLY A 376 11.84 1.32 -27.34
CA GLY A 376 13.23 0.88 -27.47
C GLY A 376 13.73 0.81 -28.92
N GLU A 377 12.84 0.65 -29.90
CA GLU A 377 13.15 0.71 -31.33
C GLU A 377 13.29 2.16 -31.86
N GLN A 378 13.12 3.19 -31.03
CA GLN A 378 13.12 4.62 -31.40
C GLN A 378 12.14 4.98 -32.52
N ARG A 379 11.04 4.23 -32.64
CA ARG A 379 9.99 4.41 -33.66
C ARG A 379 8.84 5.28 -33.22
N GLU A 380 8.77 5.59 -31.93
CA GLU A 380 7.82 6.52 -31.33
C GLU A 380 8.60 7.67 -30.70
N ALA A 381 8.19 8.90 -30.99
CA ALA A 381 8.66 10.10 -30.31
C ALA A 381 7.62 10.54 -29.27
N LEU A 382 8.09 10.94 -28.09
CA LEU A 382 7.26 11.41 -26.99
C LEU A 382 7.68 12.84 -26.63
N ILE A 383 6.72 13.77 -26.65
CA ILE A 383 6.97 15.18 -26.40
C ILE A 383 6.01 15.77 -25.37
N SER A 384 6.51 16.74 -24.61
CA SER A 384 5.67 17.70 -23.88
C SER A 384 5.65 19.00 -24.68
N VAL A 385 4.46 19.53 -24.99
CA VAL A 385 4.31 20.76 -25.79
C VAL A 385 3.44 21.75 -25.08
N ILE A 386 3.90 23.00 -24.98
CA ILE A 386 3.13 24.13 -24.49
C ILE A 386 2.53 24.86 -25.69
N ILE A 387 1.21 24.99 -25.73
CA ILE A 387 0.47 25.74 -26.75
C ILE A 387 -0.38 26.84 -26.11
N PRO A 388 -0.79 27.89 -26.85
CA PRO A 388 -1.72 28.90 -26.33
C PRO A 388 -3.10 28.30 -26.03
N GLU A 389 -3.67 28.57 -24.85
CA GLU A 389 -4.97 28.03 -24.41
C GLU A 389 -6.13 28.82 -25.04
N ARG A 390 -6.40 28.53 -26.31
CA ARG A 390 -7.46 29.19 -27.10
C ARG A 390 -8.01 28.26 -28.18
N PRO A 391 -9.26 28.44 -28.62
CA PRO A 391 -9.84 27.60 -29.66
C PRO A 391 -8.97 27.49 -30.93
N GLY A 392 -8.94 26.29 -31.49
CA GLY A 392 -8.15 25.95 -32.69
C GLY A 392 -6.66 25.68 -32.44
N SER A 393 -6.11 25.87 -31.23
CA SER A 393 -4.68 25.56 -30.96
C SER A 393 -4.36 24.07 -31.10
N PHE A 394 -5.28 23.17 -30.77
CA PHE A 394 -5.12 21.72 -30.92
C PHE A 394 -5.00 21.30 -32.40
N VAL A 395 -5.83 21.90 -33.26
CA VAL A 395 -5.78 21.67 -34.72
C VAL A 395 -4.47 22.19 -35.30
N ARG A 396 -4.00 23.37 -34.86
CA ARG A 396 -2.71 23.91 -35.27
C ARG A 396 -1.57 22.96 -34.90
N LEU A 397 -1.51 22.53 -33.64
CA LEU A 397 -0.51 21.56 -33.18
C LEU A 397 -0.57 20.26 -34.00
N TYR A 398 -1.76 19.69 -34.21
CA TYR A 398 -1.95 18.49 -35.02
C TYR A 398 -1.36 18.64 -36.43
N ASN A 399 -1.59 19.78 -37.09
CA ASN A 399 -1.13 20.02 -38.46
C ASN A 399 0.40 20.05 -38.59
N HIS A 400 1.15 20.43 -37.55
CA HIS A 400 2.63 20.37 -37.55
C HIS A 400 3.17 18.94 -37.38
N ILE A 401 2.37 18.04 -36.79
CA ILE A 401 2.75 16.63 -36.62
C ILE A 401 2.34 15.80 -37.85
N TYR A 402 1.21 16.13 -38.46
CA TYR A 402 0.71 15.50 -39.69
C TYR A 402 1.80 15.52 -40.80
N PRO A 403 1.98 14.43 -41.57
CA PRO A 403 1.16 13.21 -41.69
C PRO A 403 1.53 12.09 -40.71
N ARG A 404 2.35 12.35 -39.68
CA ARG A 404 2.76 11.31 -38.72
C ARG A 404 1.56 10.82 -37.93
N GLN A 405 1.52 9.50 -37.70
CA GLN A 405 0.47 8.89 -36.93
C GLN A 405 0.67 9.21 -35.44
N ILE A 406 -0.26 9.96 -34.86
CA ILE A 406 -0.32 10.22 -33.42
C ILE A 406 -0.78 8.95 -32.72
N THR A 407 -0.03 8.51 -31.71
CA THR A 407 -0.30 7.32 -30.90
C THR A 407 -0.92 7.70 -29.56
N GLU A 408 -0.55 8.84 -28.98
CA GLU A 408 -1.12 9.38 -27.75
C GLU A 408 -1.27 10.91 -27.84
N PHE A 409 -2.40 11.43 -27.37
CA PHE A 409 -2.62 12.87 -27.17
C PHE A 409 -3.46 13.05 -25.90
N SER A 410 -2.79 13.46 -24.84
CA SER A 410 -3.36 13.63 -23.50
C SER A 410 -3.23 15.08 -23.02
N TYR A 411 -4.31 15.62 -22.49
CA TYR A 411 -4.41 17.00 -21.99
C TYR A 411 -5.52 17.15 -20.95
N ARG A 412 -5.28 18.02 -19.97
CA ARG A 412 -6.28 18.57 -19.07
C ARG A 412 -6.03 20.07 -18.88
N TYR A 413 -7.12 20.83 -18.90
CA TYR A 413 -7.13 22.24 -18.59
C TYR A 413 -6.47 22.52 -17.23
N SER A 414 -5.56 23.47 -17.18
CA SER A 414 -4.83 23.81 -15.94
C SER A 414 -4.51 25.30 -15.80
N ASP A 415 -4.39 26.04 -16.90
CA ASP A 415 -4.08 27.47 -16.93
C ASP A 415 -4.90 28.14 -18.05
N SER A 416 -5.23 29.43 -17.90
CA SER A 416 -6.09 30.14 -18.86
C SER A 416 -5.35 30.67 -20.09
N ASP A 417 -4.02 30.75 -20.03
CA ASP A 417 -3.17 31.29 -21.10
C ASP A 417 -2.41 30.19 -21.84
N LYS A 418 -2.08 29.09 -21.16
CA LYS A 418 -1.21 28.01 -21.67
C LYS A 418 -1.79 26.62 -21.45
N ALA A 419 -1.69 25.79 -22.47
CA ALA A 419 -2.07 24.38 -22.43
C ALA A 419 -0.80 23.51 -22.49
N TRP A 420 -0.59 22.64 -21.49
CA TRP A 420 0.47 21.63 -21.52
C TRP A 420 -0.07 20.32 -22.10
N ILE A 421 0.47 19.94 -23.25
CA ILE A 421 0.07 18.77 -24.00
C ILE A 421 1.12 17.68 -23.84
N TYR A 422 0.65 16.47 -23.58
CA TYR A 422 1.45 15.26 -23.61
C TYR A 422 1.11 14.49 -24.89
N MET A 423 2.09 14.29 -25.77
CA MET A 423 1.84 13.74 -27.10
C MET A 423 2.90 12.73 -27.51
N SER A 424 2.49 11.64 -28.15
CA SER A 424 3.39 10.75 -28.90
C SER A 424 2.92 10.46 -30.30
N PHE A 425 3.88 10.21 -31.19
CA PHE A 425 3.63 9.91 -32.59
C PHE A 425 4.76 9.08 -33.21
N MET A 426 4.41 8.35 -34.27
CA MET A 426 5.34 7.51 -35.01
C MET A 426 6.32 8.33 -35.85
N VAL A 427 7.59 7.96 -35.79
CA VAL A 427 8.69 8.53 -36.59
C VAL A 427 9.47 7.41 -37.27
N ASN A 428 10.02 7.69 -38.44
CA ASN A 428 10.92 6.73 -39.10
C ASN A 428 12.34 6.85 -38.53
N ASN A 429 12.75 8.08 -38.21
CA ASN A 429 14.03 8.35 -37.55
C ASN A 429 13.88 9.51 -36.55
N ARG A 430 13.83 9.18 -35.26
CA ARG A 430 13.66 10.16 -34.17
C ARG A 430 14.75 11.24 -34.16
N GLU A 431 16.01 10.85 -34.31
CA GLU A 431 17.16 11.75 -34.23
C GLU A 431 17.16 12.80 -35.36
N GLN A 432 16.64 12.46 -36.54
CA GLN A 432 16.61 13.37 -37.69
C GLN A 432 15.32 14.18 -37.79
N GLU A 433 14.19 13.61 -37.41
CA GLU A 433 12.88 14.23 -37.59
C GLU A 433 12.49 15.12 -36.42
N LEU A 434 12.72 14.67 -35.19
CA LEU A 434 12.21 15.35 -34.00
C LEU A 434 12.79 16.77 -33.80
N PRO A 435 14.09 17.02 -33.99
CA PRO A 435 14.63 18.38 -33.89
C PRO A 435 13.99 19.36 -34.87
N LYS A 436 13.64 18.91 -36.09
CA LYS A 436 12.98 19.74 -37.10
C LYS A 436 11.56 20.09 -36.68
N ILE A 437 10.82 19.14 -36.12
CA ILE A 437 9.47 19.34 -35.61
C ILE A 437 9.48 20.33 -34.45
N LEU A 438 10.38 20.16 -33.48
CA LEU A 438 10.49 21.07 -32.32
C LEU A 438 10.86 22.50 -32.74
N HIS A 439 11.68 22.64 -33.79
CA HIS A 439 12.01 23.95 -34.36
C HIS A 439 10.80 24.63 -35.01
N ASP A 440 10.07 23.91 -35.88
CA ASP A 440 8.87 24.40 -36.56
C ASP A 440 7.77 24.82 -35.57
N LEU A 441 7.57 24.03 -34.50
CA LEU A 441 6.66 24.40 -33.40
C LEU A 441 7.06 25.73 -32.76
N ARG A 442 8.36 25.96 -32.53
CA ARG A 442 8.89 27.17 -31.89
C ARG A 442 8.67 28.41 -32.74
N GLU A 443 8.85 28.31 -34.06
CA GLU A 443 8.58 29.43 -34.99
C GLU A 443 7.10 29.86 -34.95
N HIS A 444 6.20 28.94 -34.64
CA HIS A 444 4.76 29.18 -34.55
C HIS A 444 4.26 29.43 -33.12
N GLY A 445 5.17 29.75 -32.19
CA GLY A 445 4.83 30.15 -30.82
C GLY A 445 4.43 28.99 -29.90
N MET A 446 4.78 27.75 -30.26
CA MET A 446 4.58 26.55 -29.44
C MET A 446 5.93 26.03 -28.95
N TYR A 447 6.00 25.58 -27.70
CA TYR A 447 7.27 25.16 -27.10
C TYR A 447 7.24 23.67 -26.78
N GLY A 448 7.93 22.87 -27.59
CA GLY A 448 8.04 21.43 -27.41
C GLY A 448 9.37 21.00 -26.76
N GLN A 449 9.32 19.94 -25.96
CA GLN A 449 10.48 19.26 -25.40
C GLN A 449 10.41 17.75 -25.68
N ASP A 450 11.52 17.17 -26.14
CA ASP A 450 11.67 15.72 -26.24
C ASP A 450 11.80 15.10 -24.83
N ILE A 451 10.89 14.18 -24.53
CA ILE A 451 10.85 13.42 -23.28
C ILE A 451 10.87 11.91 -23.54
N SER A 452 11.26 11.48 -24.74
CA SER A 452 11.25 10.07 -25.18
C SER A 452 12.11 9.16 -24.32
N ASP A 453 13.24 9.67 -23.81
CA ASP A 453 14.16 8.90 -22.97
C ASP A 453 13.89 9.10 -21.46
N ASN A 454 12.82 9.80 -21.09
CA ASN A 454 12.44 10.03 -19.69
C ASN A 454 11.62 8.84 -19.15
N GLU A 455 12.19 8.08 -18.20
CA GLU A 455 11.50 6.93 -17.59
C GLU A 455 10.19 7.31 -16.89
N MET A 456 10.15 8.43 -16.16
CA MET A 456 8.93 8.90 -15.48
C MET A 456 7.82 9.19 -16.49
N ALA A 457 8.16 9.73 -17.67
CA ALA A 457 7.21 9.94 -18.74
C ALA A 457 6.67 8.61 -19.30
N LYS A 458 7.58 7.67 -19.64
CA LYS A 458 7.25 6.36 -20.20
C LYS A 458 6.45 5.45 -19.25
N SER A 459 6.81 5.40 -17.97
CA SER A 459 6.23 4.44 -17.01
C SER A 459 5.03 4.99 -16.23
N HIS A 460 4.97 6.30 -15.99
CA HIS A 460 3.96 6.90 -15.12
C HIS A 460 3.19 8.03 -15.80
N ALA A 461 3.85 9.10 -16.27
CA ALA A 461 3.18 10.32 -16.69
C ALA A 461 2.14 10.07 -17.76
N ARG A 462 2.45 9.22 -18.76
CA ARG A 462 1.48 8.86 -19.81
C ARG A 462 0.14 8.38 -19.25
N TYR A 463 0.14 7.64 -18.13
CA TYR A 463 -1.07 7.12 -17.48
C TYR A 463 -1.69 8.09 -16.45
N LEU A 464 -1.00 9.18 -16.10
CA LEU A 464 -1.42 10.15 -15.08
C LEU A 464 -1.88 11.48 -15.66
N VAL A 465 -1.45 11.83 -16.88
CA VAL A 465 -1.92 13.04 -17.58
C VAL A 465 -3.43 12.94 -17.71
N GLY A 466 -4.12 13.91 -17.10
CA GLY A 466 -5.57 13.89 -16.92
C GLY A 466 -5.97 14.65 -15.68
N GLY A 467 -5.46 14.30 -14.50
CA GLY A 467 -5.60 15.07 -13.25
C GLY A 467 -7.02 15.58 -12.91
N ARG A 468 -7.13 16.45 -11.89
CA ARG A 468 -8.38 17.17 -11.62
C ARG A 468 -8.28 18.60 -12.14
N SER A 469 -9.35 19.10 -12.74
CA SER A 469 -9.46 20.54 -13.07
C SER A 469 -10.83 21.12 -12.76
N LYS A 470 -10.86 22.41 -12.44
CA LYS A 470 -12.10 23.19 -12.24
C LYS A 470 -12.46 23.86 -13.55
N VAL A 471 -13.50 23.33 -14.19
CA VAL A 471 -13.93 23.76 -15.52
C VAL A 471 -15.44 23.98 -15.47
N GLU A 472 -15.89 25.19 -15.80
CA GLU A 472 -17.31 25.51 -15.82
C GLU A 472 -18.00 24.91 -17.04
N ASN A 473 -19.22 24.38 -16.83
CA ASN A 473 -20.08 23.79 -17.86
C ASN A 473 -19.39 22.69 -18.69
N GLU A 474 -18.48 21.93 -18.06
CA GLU A 474 -17.79 20.81 -18.70
C GLU A 474 -18.74 19.61 -18.88
N ARG A 475 -18.97 19.21 -20.14
CA ARG A 475 -19.64 17.95 -20.50
C ARG A 475 -18.62 16.94 -20.99
N LEU A 476 -18.70 15.71 -20.52
CA LEU A 476 -17.75 14.65 -20.85
C LEU A 476 -18.35 13.67 -21.86
N TYR A 477 -17.62 13.42 -22.93
CA TYR A 477 -18.04 12.51 -23.98
C TYR A 477 -16.94 11.52 -24.36
N ARG A 478 -17.37 10.28 -24.58
CA ARG A 478 -16.55 9.24 -25.18
C ARG A 478 -16.96 9.04 -26.62
N PHE A 479 -16.03 9.23 -27.54
CA PHE A 479 -16.20 9.07 -28.97
C PHE A 479 -15.44 7.83 -29.44
N GLU A 480 -16.08 7.06 -30.31
CA GLU A 480 -15.50 5.91 -30.99
C GLU A 480 -15.63 6.10 -32.49
N PHE A 481 -14.50 6.07 -33.19
CA PHE A 481 -14.48 6.17 -34.64
C PHE A 481 -13.52 5.14 -35.27
N PRO A 482 -13.87 4.59 -36.44
CA PRO A 482 -12.96 3.73 -37.18
C PRO A 482 -11.72 4.54 -37.56
N GLU A 483 -10.57 4.10 -37.10
CA GLU A 483 -9.30 4.76 -37.31
C GLU A 483 -8.97 4.74 -38.81
N ARG A 484 -8.81 5.94 -39.38
CA ARG A 484 -8.40 6.20 -40.76
C ARG A 484 -7.44 7.39 -40.74
N PRO A 485 -6.53 7.51 -41.73
CA PRO A 485 -5.73 8.72 -41.86
C PRO A 485 -6.61 9.98 -41.77
N ALA A 486 -6.21 10.95 -40.95
CA ALA A 486 -6.96 12.18 -40.65
C ALA A 486 -8.29 12.01 -39.85
N ALA A 487 -8.59 10.85 -39.26
CA ALA A 487 -9.78 10.69 -38.41
C ALA A 487 -9.77 11.63 -37.19
N LEU A 488 -8.62 11.71 -36.50
CA LEU A 488 -8.42 12.67 -35.41
C LEU A 488 -8.51 14.13 -35.90
N GLN A 489 -8.00 14.43 -37.10
CA GLN A 489 -8.13 15.76 -37.70
C GLN A 489 -9.60 16.12 -37.95
N LYS A 490 -10.38 15.19 -38.53
CA LYS A 490 -11.80 15.39 -38.80
C LYS A 490 -12.60 15.62 -37.52
N PHE A 491 -12.24 14.91 -36.45
CA PHE A 491 -12.80 15.15 -35.12
C PHE A 491 -12.46 16.56 -34.61
N LEU A 492 -11.18 16.95 -34.61
CA LEU A 492 -10.72 18.25 -34.12
C LEU A 492 -11.24 19.43 -34.95
N CYS A 493 -11.37 19.27 -36.27
CA CYS A 493 -11.93 20.28 -37.19
C CYS A 493 -13.47 20.35 -37.15
N GLY A 494 -14.14 19.28 -36.70
CA GLY A 494 -15.60 19.26 -36.57
C GLY A 494 -16.11 20.06 -35.38
N LEU A 495 -15.30 20.18 -34.32
CA LEU A 495 -15.62 21.00 -33.14
C LEU A 495 -15.75 22.47 -33.54
N ARG A 496 -16.84 23.13 -33.13
CA ARG A 496 -16.99 24.57 -33.37
C ARG A 496 -15.86 25.34 -32.69
N SER A 497 -15.42 26.43 -33.33
CA SER A 497 -14.29 27.25 -32.88
C SER A 497 -14.58 28.11 -31.63
N ASP A 498 -15.79 28.07 -31.09
CA ASP A 498 -16.19 28.77 -29.87
C ASP A 498 -16.28 27.85 -28.64
N TRP A 499 -16.18 26.53 -28.81
CA TRP A 499 -16.13 25.59 -27.69
C TRP A 499 -14.70 25.26 -27.31
N ASN A 500 -14.42 25.34 -26.02
CA ASN A 500 -13.11 25.03 -25.48
C ASN A 500 -13.03 23.54 -25.07
N ILE A 501 -11.95 22.87 -25.48
CA ILE A 501 -11.66 21.50 -25.05
C ILE A 501 -10.94 21.62 -23.70
N SER A 502 -11.52 21.06 -22.65
CA SER A 502 -11.00 21.13 -21.29
C SER A 502 -10.38 19.81 -20.80
N LEU A 503 -10.66 18.71 -21.50
CA LEU A 503 -9.99 17.42 -21.35
C LEU A 503 -9.91 16.76 -22.71
N PHE A 504 -8.75 16.17 -23.00
CA PHE A 504 -8.57 15.40 -24.22
C PHE A 504 -7.68 14.21 -23.96
N HIS A 505 -8.22 13.00 -24.12
CA HIS A 505 -7.47 11.76 -24.04
C HIS A 505 -7.74 10.96 -25.30
N TYR A 506 -6.72 10.87 -26.15
CA TYR A 506 -6.70 10.02 -27.32
C TYR A 506 -5.56 9.03 -27.18
N ARG A 507 -5.88 7.74 -27.35
CA ARG A 507 -4.89 6.67 -27.44
C ARG A 507 -5.24 5.76 -28.60
N ASN A 508 -4.27 5.59 -29.48
CA ASN A 508 -4.32 4.69 -30.60
C ASN A 508 -3.24 3.62 -30.40
N HIS A 509 -3.53 2.67 -29.52
CA HIS A 509 -2.86 1.39 -29.53
C HIS A 509 -3.73 0.48 -30.38
N GLY A 510 -3.18 -0.15 -31.42
CA GLY A 510 -3.91 -1.06 -32.33
C GLY A 510 -4.52 -2.27 -31.61
N SER A 511 -5.53 -2.03 -30.79
CA SER A 511 -6.16 -3.00 -29.89
C SER A 511 -7.53 -3.35 -30.43
N GLY A 512 -7.58 -4.42 -31.24
CA GLY A 512 -8.79 -5.19 -31.44
C GLY A 512 -9.22 -5.79 -30.10
N MET A 513 -10.37 -5.36 -29.59
CA MET A 513 -10.96 -5.88 -28.36
C MET A 513 -11.51 -7.29 -28.61
N MET A 514 -10.79 -8.33 -28.18
CA MET A 514 -11.34 -9.70 -28.10
C MET A 514 -12.39 -9.76 -26.99
N ASN A 515 -13.66 -9.61 -27.35
CA ASN A 515 -14.76 -9.97 -26.46
C ASN A 515 -14.79 -11.50 -26.28
N LYS A 516 -14.72 -11.92 -25.02
CA LYS A 516 -14.82 -13.31 -24.54
C LYS A 516 -15.98 -14.07 -25.17
N LYS A 517 -15.67 -15.18 -25.86
CA LYS A 517 -16.30 -16.48 -25.58
C LYS A 517 -15.20 -17.52 -25.44
N VAL A 518 -15.00 -17.97 -24.20
CA VAL A 518 -14.27 -19.19 -23.90
C VAL A 518 -15.08 -20.34 -24.50
N GLY A 519 -14.53 -20.95 -25.54
CA GLY A 519 -14.98 -22.23 -26.08
C GLY A 519 -13.73 -23.00 -26.48
N GLN A 520 -13.52 -24.16 -25.82
CA GLN A 520 -12.54 -25.18 -26.21
C GLN A 520 -12.42 -25.30 -27.72
N VAL A 521 -11.21 -25.25 -28.28
CA VAL A 521 -10.92 -25.99 -29.51
C VAL A 521 -9.49 -26.52 -29.46
N SER A 522 -9.42 -27.83 -29.24
CA SER A 522 -8.38 -28.76 -29.65
C SER A 522 -8.02 -28.63 -31.13
N CYS A 523 -6.78 -28.95 -31.47
CA CYS A 523 -6.23 -29.41 -32.76
C CYS A 523 -7.13 -29.45 -34.03
N VAL A 524 -6.44 -29.21 -35.16
CA VAL A 524 -6.69 -29.70 -36.54
C VAL A 524 -7.26 -28.67 -37.54
N ASN A 525 -6.53 -28.56 -38.67
CA ASN A 525 -6.89 -27.98 -39.97
C ASN A 525 -8.39 -28.00 -40.28
N PHE A 526 -8.97 -26.92 -40.82
CA PHE A 526 -9.86 -26.96 -42.00
C PHE A 526 -10.13 -25.55 -42.56
N TYR A 527 -10.28 -25.51 -43.88
CA TYR A 527 -10.59 -24.39 -44.78
C TYR A 527 -11.64 -23.39 -44.28
N ILE A 528 -11.39 -22.08 -44.43
CA ILE A 528 -12.45 -21.06 -44.57
C ILE A 528 -12.16 -20.16 -45.79
N LYS A 529 -12.97 -20.37 -46.83
CA LYS A 529 -13.25 -19.45 -47.95
C LYS A 529 -14.29 -18.44 -47.46
N HIS A 530 -14.10 -17.17 -47.85
CA HIS A 530 -15.06 -16.05 -47.81
C HIS A 530 -15.55 -15.54 -46.44
N ALA A 531 -14.81 -14.56 -45.89
CA ALA A 531 -15.39 -13.37 -45.26
C ALA A 531 -14.32 -12.26 -45.21
N HIS A 532 -14.42 -11.27 -46.09
CA HIS A 532 -13.70 -10.01 -45.94
C HIS A 532 -14.36 -9.21 -44.80
N ILE A 533 -13.94 -9.43 -43.56
CA ILE A 533 -14.18 -8.50 -42.47
C ILE A 533 -12.86 -7.74 -42.26
N THR A 534 -12.78 -6.54 -42.83
CA THR A 534 -11.76 -5.55 -42.46
C THR A 534 -11.97 -5.17 -41.00
N VAL A 535 -11.19 -5.77 -40.11
CA VAL A 535 -11.04 -5.30 -38.72
C VAL A 535 -10.43 -3.90 -38.81
N THR A 536 -11.24 -2.88 -38.51
CA THR A 536 -10.78 -1.49 -38.44
C THR A 536 -10.44 -1.21 -36.98
N ASP A 537 -9.24 -0.69 -36.73
CA ASP A 537 -8.85 -0.21 -35.41
C ASP A 537 -9.86 0.86 -34.95
N ILE A 538 -10.28 0.81 -33.68
CA ILE A 538 -11.23 1.79 -33.13
C ILE A 538 -10.43 2.82 -32.34
N GLY A 539 -10.34 4.04 -32.88
CA GLY A 539 -9.84 5.19 -32.13
C GLY A 539 -10.84 5.54 -31.03
N LYS A 540 -10.35 5.63 -29.79
CA LYS A 540 -11.15 6.07 -28.63
C LYS A 540 -10.68 7.43 -28.18
N VAL A 541 -11.59 8.39 -28.17
CA VAL A 541 -11.38 9.72 -27.61
C VAL A 541 -12.27 9.88 -26.40
N LEU A 542 -11.70 10.30 -25.29
CA LEU A 542 -12.46 10.87 -24.18
C LEU A 542 -12.19 12.39 -24.19
N ALA A 543 -13.23 13.20 -24.35
CA ALA A 543 -13.10 14.65 -24.38
C ALA A 543 -14.07 15.33 -23.41
N GLY A 544 -13.54 16.27 -22.63
CA GLY A 544 -14.31 17.25 -21.87
C GLY A 544 -14.42 18.51 -22.70
N ILE A 545 -15.64 19.01 -22.89
CA ILE A 545 -15.92 20.20 -23.70
C ILE A 545 -16.73 21.17 -22.85
N GLN A 546 -16.30 22.43 -22.82
CA GLN A 546 -17.06 23.50 -22.17
C GLN A 546 -18.22 23.91 -23.07
N VAL A 547 -19.44 23.55 -22.69
CA VAL A 547 -20.65 23.83 -23.46
C VAL A 547 -21.56 24.72 -22.61
N PRO A 548 -21.60 26.04 -22.88
CA PRO A 548 -22.51 26.94 -22.18
C PRO A 548 -23.98 26.47 -22.31
N PRO A 549 -24.84 26.69 -21.30
CA PRO A 549 -26.22 26.20 -21.32
C PRO A 549 -27.02 26.63 -22.57
N GLN A 550 -26.78 27.84 -23.07
CA GLN A 550 -27.40 28.39 -24.28
C GLN A 550 -27.04 27.64 -25.57
N ASP A 551 -25.90 26.93 -25.60
CA ASP A 551 -25.41 26.21 -26.77
C ASP A 551 -25.79 24.73 -26.77
N SER A 552 -26.58 24.28 -25.79
CA SER A 552 -26.95 22.87 -25.63
C SER A 552 -27.55 22.27 -26.91
N GLU A 553 -28.48 22.97 -27.57
CA GLU A 553 -29.13 22.51 -28.80
C GLU A 553 -28.17 22.46 -30.00
N ALA A 554 -27.28 23.45 -30.10
CA ALA A 554 -26.23 23.45 -31.12
C ALA A 554 -25.22 22.31 -30.92
N PHE A 555 -24.93 21.97 -29.65
CA PHE A 555 -24.07 20.85 -29.28
C PHE A 555 -24.70 19.49 -29.59
N GLU A 556 -26.00 19.31 -29.32
CA GLU A 556 -26.72 18.10 -29.74
C GLU A 556 -26.71 17.92 -31.27
N THR A 557 -26.88 19.00 -32.03
CA THR A 557 -26.80 18.99 -33.50
C THR A 557 -25.40 18.60 -33.99
N PHE A 558 -24.34 19.13 -33.38
CA PHE A 558 -22.96 18.76 -33.67
C PHE A 558 -22.71 17.26 -33.45
N LYS A 559 -23.14 16.71 -32.31
CA LYS A 559 -23.00 15.26 -32.01
C LYS A 559 -23.64 14.39 -33.09
N ASN A 560 -24.84 14.76 -33.54
CA ASN A 560 -25.56 14.03 -34.57
C ASN A 560 -24.88 14.11 -35.95
N ASN A 561 -24.18 15.20 -36.25
CA ASN A 561 -23.52 15.44 -37.54
C ASN A 561 -22.11 14.83 -37.65
N LEU A 562 -21.45 14.46 -36.53
CA LEU A 562 -20.12 13.83 -36.53
C LEU A 562 -20.09 12.45 -37.22
N GLY A 563 -21.22 11.72 -37.18
CA GLY A 563 -21.31 10.35 -37.73
C GLY A 563 -20.48 9.31 -36.97
N TYR A 564 -20.12 9.59 -35.71
CA TYR A 564 -19.37 8.70 -34.82
C TYR A 564 -20.26 8.12 -33.73
N HIS A 565 -19.86 7.00 -33.13
CA HIS A 565 -20.52 6.49 -31.94
C HIS A 565 -20.10 7.36 -30.73
N VAL A 566 -21.08 7.93 -30.04
CA VAL A 566 -20.86 8.88 -28.93
C VAL A 566 -21.62 8.41 -27.70
N VAL A 567 -20.94 8.41 -26.55
CA VAL A 567 -21.53 8.12 -25.24
C VAL A 567 -21.33 9.32 -24.33
N ASP A 568 -22.41 9.78 -23.70
CA ASP A 568 -22.38 10.80 -22.66
C ASP A 568 -21.87 10.18 -21.36
N GLU A 569 -20.73 10.66 -20.88
CA GLU A 569 -20.07 10.20 -19.66
C GLU A 569 -20.06 11.32 -18.60
N THR A 570 -20.82 12.40 -18.79
CA THR A 570 -20.85 13.58 -17.91
C THR A 570 -21.23 13.20 -16.48
N ASP A 571 -22.12 12.24 -16.32
CA ASP A 571 -22.55 11.72 -15.02
C ASP A 571 -21.74 10.51 -14.52
N ASN A 572 -20.70 10.10 -15.25
CA ASN A 572 -19.91 8.92 -14.91
C ASN A 572 -19.24 9.10 -13.53
N PRO A 573 -19.40 8.15 -12.59
CA PRO A 573 -18.84 8.27 -11.25
C PRO A 573 -17.31 8.34 -11.23
N VAL A 574 -16.63 7.69 -12.18
CA VAL A 574 -15.16 7.72 -12.31
C VAL A 574 -14.70 9.12 -12.71
N TYR A 575 -15.37 9.74 -13.69
CA TYR A 575 -15.10 11.11 -14.11
C TYR A 575 -15.29 12.11 -12.95
N LYS A 576 -16.42 12.02 -12.25
CA LYS A 576 -16.73 12.88 -11.09
C LYS A 576 -15.74 12.73 -9.95
N GLN A 577 -15.29 11.51 -9.65
CA GLN A 577 -14.38 11.25 -8.53
C GLN A 577 -12.93 11.63 -8.83
N PHE A 578 -12.45 11.43 -10.06
CA PHE A 578 -11.02 11.50 -10.35
C PHE A 578 -10.61 12.64 -11.28
N LEU A 579 -11.52 13.18 -12.11
CA LEU A 579 -11.16 14.12 -13.18
C LEU A 579 -11.77 15.52 -13.01
N ILE A 580 -12.93 15.65 -12.37
CA ILE A 580 -13.48 16.95 -12.00
C ILE A 580 -12.88 17.36 -10.64
N ILE A 581 -12.42 18.61 -10.53
CA ILE A 581 -12.52 19.28 -9.22
C ILE A 581 -14.01 19.47 -9.04
N ILE A 582 -14.67 18.50 -8.39
CA ILE A 582 -15.91 18.82 -7.71
C ILE A 582 -15.44 19.93 -6.77
N MET A 583 -15.77 21.19 -7.13
CA MET A 583 -16.08 22.13 -6.07
C MET A 583 -17.05 21.31 -5.26
N SER A 584 -16.57 20.83 -4.12
CA SER A 584 -17.45 20.37 -3.09
C SER A 584 -18.61 21.34 -3.14
N ILE A 585 -19.81 20.81 -3.09
CA ILE A 585 -20.98 21.60 -2.74
C ILE A 585 -20.74 22.05 -1.27
N PHE A 586 -19.74 22.91 -1.12
CA PHE A 586 -19.48 23.96 -0.15
C PHE A 586 -19.75 25.29 -0.89
N SER A 587 -20.62 25.29 -1.90
CA SER A 587 -21.65 26.33 -1.93
C SER A 587 -22.43 26.14 -0.65
N LYS A 588 -22.37 27.14 0.24
CA LYS A 588 -23.28 27.39 1.36
C LYS A 588 -24.62 26.65 1.21
N SER A 589 -24.67 25.43 1.74
CA SER A 589 -25.89 24.69 2.01
C SER A 589 -25.62 23.91 3.27
N ASN A 590 -26.30 24.31 4.34
CA ASN A 590 -26.44 23.70 5.67
C ASN A 590 -25.45 22.58 6.03
N LEU A 591 -24.71 22.81 7.12
CA LEU A 591 -24.10 21.75 7.91
C LEU A 591 -25.09 20.60 8.15
N SER A 592 -24.52 19.40 8.10
CA SER A 592 -25.09 18.12 8.50
C SER A 592 -26.04 17.49 7.49
N ASP A 593 -25.68 16.26 7.06
CA ASP A 593 -26.70 15.23 7.26
C ASP A 593 -26.18 13.80 7.43
N LYS A 594 -24.93 13.45 7.09
CA LYS A 594 -24.46 12.04 7.16
C LYS A 594 -22.97 11.97 7.47
N GLY A 595 -22.59 11.42 8.63
CA GLY A 595 -21.18 11.13 8.96
C GLY A 595 -20.83 10.98 10.44
N ILE A 596 -19.57 10.60 10.71
CA ILE A 596 -18.95 10.54 12.04
C ILE A 596 -18.19 11.85 12.29
N THR A 597 -18.63 12.60 13.31
CA THR A 597 -17.96 13.83 13.78
C THR A 597 -17.23 13.55 15.08
N VAL A 598 -15.97 13.95 15.16
CA VAL A 598 -15.12 13.76 16.34
C VAL A 598 -14.80 15.12 16.95
N VAL A 599 -14.93 15.25 18.28
CA VAL A 599 -14.50 16.44 19.03
C VAL A 599 -13.34 16.07 19.94
N LEU A 600 -12.17 16.66 19.70
CA LEU A 600 -10.93 16.38 20.45
C LEU A 600 -10.37 17.66 21.09
N GLY A 601 -9.68 17.51 22.22
CA GLY A 601 -8.94 18.61 22.84
C GLY A 601 -7.58 18.76 22.15
N SER A 602 -7.17 19.99 21.88
CA SER A 602 -5.94 20.29 21.12
C SER A 602 -4.74 20.69 21.99
N GLN A 603 -4.91 20.76 23.32
CA GLN A 603 -3.90 21.22 24.27
C GLN A 603 -3.71 20.15 25.36
N TRP A 604 -3.68 20.54 26.66
CA TRP A 604 -3.55 19.63 27.81
C TRP A 604 -4.88 19.40 28.56
N GLY A 605 -6.01 19.49 27.86
CA GLY A 605 -7.33 19.29 28.45
C GLY A 605 -7.96 20.61 28.90
N ASP A 606 -9.20 20.53 29.37
CA ASP A 606 -9.95 21.68 29.89
C ASP A 606 -10.19 22.82 28.88
N GLU A 607 -10.20 22.50 27.58
CA GLU A 607 -10.47 23.44 26.50
C GLU A 607 -11.96 23.74 26.32
N GLY A 608 -12.85 23.16 27.13
CA GLY A 608 -14.29 23.39 27.02
C GLY A 608 -14.99 22.55 25.95
N LYS A 609 -14.47 21.34 25.65
CA LYS A 609 -15.10 20.38 24.72
C LYS A 609 -16.59 20.18 24.95
N GLY A 610 -16.99 20.08 26.22
CA GLY A 610 -18.37 19.79 26.62
C GLY A 610 -19.42 20.72 26.03
N LYS A 611 -19.10 22.02 25.88
CA LYS A 611 -20.03 23.00 25.31
C LYS A 611 -20.30 22.75 23.81
N LEU A 612 -19.26 22.45 23.05
CA LEU A 612 -19.43 22.10 21.64
C LEU A 612 -20.11 20.74 21.49
N VAL A 613 -19.77 19.76 22.33
CA VAL A 613 -20.41 18.44 22.30
C VAL A 613 -21.91 18.57 22.60
N ASP A 614 -22.32 19.39 23.58
CA ASP A 614 -23.74 19.67 23.85
C ASP A 614 -24.47 20.29 22.64
N LEU A 615 -23.81 21.24 21.97
CA LEU A 615 -24.35 21.88 20.76
C LEU A 615 -24.57 20.84 19.65
N LEU A 616 -23.54 20.05 19.32
CA LEU A 616 -23.58 19.07 18.24
C LEU A 616 -24.45 17.85 18.59
N ALA A 617 -24.57 17.51 19.86
CA ALA A 617 -25.36 16.36 20.31
C ALA A 617 -26.86 16.52 20.06
N GLN A 618 -27.37 17.74 19.87
CA GLN A 618 -28.78 17.96 19.52
C GLN A 618 -29.18 17.31 18.20
N GLU A 619 -28.23 17.19 17.28
CA GLU A 619 -28.44 16.61 15.96
C GLU A 619 -27.89 15.19 15.84
N ALA A 620 -27.20 14.68 16.87
CA ALA A 620 -26.60 13.36 16.85
C ALA A 620 -27.62 12.26 17.20
N ASP A 621 -27.64 11.20 16.39
CA ASP A 621 -28.34 9.96 16.73
C ASP A 621 -27.58 9.18 17.81
N VAL A 622 -26.25 9.19 17.75
CA VAL A 622 -25.35 8.41 18.62
C VAL A 622 -24.26 9.33 19.16
N CYS A 623 -24.01 9.30 20.46
CA CYS A 623 -22.86 9.95 21.10
C CYS A 623 -21.95 8.89 21.74
N ALA A 624 -20.67 8.86 21.38
CA ALA A 624 -19.77 7.78 21.77
C ALA A 624 -18.53 8.28 22.50
N ARG A 625 -18.09 7.53 23.52
CA ARG A 625 -16.78 7.66 24.17
C ARG A 625 -15.86 6.55 23.71
N CYS A 626 -14.68 6.90 23.19
CA CYS A 626 -13.76 5.92 22.59
C CYS A 626 -12.62 5.49 23.51
N ALA A 627 -12.18 6.34 24.44
CA ALA A 627 -11.02 6.10 25.30
C ALA A 627 -11.13 6.84 26.65
N GLY A 628 -10.13 6.66 27.51
CA GLY A 628 -10.09 7.22 28.86
C GLY A 628 -10.96 6.46 29.86
N GLY A 629 -11.39 7.14 30.92
CA GLY A 629 -12.33 6.64 31.93
C GLY A 629 -13.00 7.80 32.66
N ASN A 630 -13.27 7.65 33.96
CA ASN A 630 -13.83 8.72 34.82
C ASN A 630 -12.81 9.81 35.23
N ASN A 631 -11.71 9.94 34.50
CA ASN A 631 -10.68 10.96 34.68
C ASN A 631 -10.87 12.18 33.78
N ALA A 632 -11.73 12.09 32.77
CA ALA A 632 -12.22 13.21 32.01
C ALA A 632 -13.64 13.50 32.49
N GLY A 633 -13.94 14.76 32.78
CA GLY A 633 -15.29 15.16 33.12
C GLY A 633 -15.56 16.59 32.68
N HIS A 634 -16.82 16.87 32.37
CA HIS A 634 -17.29 18.19 32.01
C HIS A 634 -18.72 18.39 32.51
N THR A 635 -18.97 19.64 32.89
CA THR A 635 -20.28 20.08 33.34
C THR A 635 -21.00 20.77 32.19
N ILE A 636 -22.26 20.41 31.96
CA ILE A 636 -23.14 21.08 31.01
C ILE A 636 -24.30 21.67 31.78
N VAL A 637 -24.69 22.90 31.41
CA VAL A 637 -25.81 23.60 32.04
C VAL A 637 -26.95 23.71 31.03
N VAL A 638 -28.09 23.08 31.35
CA VAL A 638 -29.30 23.11 30.50
C VAL A 638 -30.46 23.61 31.35
N ASN A 639 -31.13 24.67 30.89
CA ASN A 639 -32.27 25.29 31.59
C ASN A 639 -31.97 25.62 33.06
N GLY A 640 -30.74 26.02 33.37
CA GLY A 640 -30.27 26.33 34.73
C GLY A 640 -29.84 25.13 35.58
N THR A 641 -30.06 23.90 35.13
CA THR A 641 -29.63 22.67 35.82
C THR A 641 -28.24 22.25 35.35
N LYS A 642 -27.34 21.96 36.31
CA LYS A 642 -25.98 21.48 36.03
C LYS A 642 -25.96 19.94 35.97
N TYR A 643 -25.47 19.38 34.87
CA TYR A 643 -25.25 17.95 34.67
C TYR A 643 -23.75 17.69 34.52
N ASP A 644 -23.22 16.76 35.32
CA ASP A 644 -21.79 16.45 35.37
C ASP A 644 -21.56 15.08 34.75
N PHE A 645 -20.85 15.04 33.62
CA PHE A 645 -20.55 13.81 32.89
C PHE A 645 -19.09 13.44 33.09
N HIS A 646 -18.82 12.14 33.23
CA HIS A 646 -17.47 11.58 33.38
C HIS A 646 -17.28 10.38 32.45
N ILE A 647 -17.97 9.26 32.70
CA ILE A 647 -17.94 8.06 31.86
C ILE A 647 -19.05 8.13 30.82
N LEU A 648 -20.23 8.62 31.20
CA LEU A 648 -21.37 8.66 30.31
C LEU A 648 -21.15 9.76 29.26
N PRO A 649 -21.34 9.45 27.96
CA PRO A 649 -21.32 10.47 26.91
C PRO A 649 -22.36 11.55 27.20
N SER A 650 -21.97 12.81 27.02
CA SER A 650 -22.85 13.93 27.35
C SER A 650 -24.01 14.16 26.39
N GLY A 651 -23.99 13.48 25.24
CA GLY A 651 -25.13 13.44 24.32
C GLY A 651 -26.41 12.89 24.95
N LEU A 652 -26.34 12.24 26.12
CA LEU A 652 -27.52 11.86 26.91
C LEU A 652 -28.48 13.03 27.19
N ILE A 653 -28.00 14.28 27.23
CA ILE A 653 -28.85 15.47 27.36
C ILE A 653 -29.91 15.54 26.25
N ASN A 654 -29.56 15.15 25.03
CA ASN A 654 -30.53 15.02 23.96
C ASN A 654 -31.35 13.73 24.19
N PRO A 655 -32.68 13.81 24.42
CA PRO A 655 -33.51 12.64 24.71
C PRO A 655 -33.58 11.63 23.56
N LYS A 656 -33.25 12.05 22.33
CA LYS A 656 -33.24 11.19 21.13
C LYS A 656 -31.91 10.49 20.88
N CYS A 657 -30.84 10.93 21.54
CA CYS A 657 -29.50 10.43 21.30
C CYS A 657 -29.25 9.16 22.12
N VAL A 658 -28.62 8.15 21.53
CA VAL A 658 -28.12 6.98 22.27
C VAL A 658 -26.64 7.15 22.59
N SER A 659 -26.22 6.66 23.74
CA SER A 659 -24.87 6.79 24.27
C SER A 659 -24.12 5.47 24.24
N VAL A 660 -22.91 5.51 23.70
CA VAL A 660 -22.04 4.34 23.55
C VAL A 660 -20.74 4.53 24.33
N ILE A 661 -20.39 3.56 25.16
CA ILE A 661 -19.09 3.46 25.81
C ILE A 661 -18.27 2.38 25.08
N GLY A 662 -17.28 2.82 24.32
CA GLY A 662 -16.46 1.99 23.44
C GLY A 662 -15.51 1.02 24.15
N SER A 663 -14.96 0.09 23.38
CA SER A 663 -13.99 -0.91 23.85
C SER A 663 -12.66 -0.30 24.33
N GLY A 664 -12.33 0.91 23.88
CA GLY A 664 -11.12 1.61 24.32
C GLY A 664 -11.21 2.21 25.71
N VAL A 665 -12.41 2.35 26.29
CA VAL A 665 -12.64 2.93 27.62
C VAL A 665 -12.29 1.93 28.75
N VAL A 666 -11.72 2.43 29.84
CA VAL A 666 -11.60 1.73 31.12
C VAL A 666 -12.71 2.21 32.06
N VAL A 667 -13.54 1.30 32.55
CA VAL A 667 -14.81 1.62 33.22
C VAL A 667 -14.76 1.18 34.68
N HIS A 668 -14.95 2.14 35.58
CA HIS A 668 -15.20 1.87 36.99
C HIS A 668 -16.71 1.71 37.20
N ILE A 669 -17.18 0.47 37.38
CA ILE A 669 -18.62 0.15 37.44
C ILE A 669 -19.36 0.87 38.58
N PRO A 670 -18.81 0.98 39.81
CA PRO A 670 -19.45 1.77 40.86
C PRO A 670 -19.64 3.23 40.45
N SER A 671 -18.61 3.87 39.88
CA SER A 671 -18.72 5.27 39.42
C SER A 671 -19.70 5.43 38.27
N PHE A 672 -19.78 4.46 37.36
CA PHE A 672 -20.78 4.47 36.28
C PHE A 672 -22.20 4.52 36.84
N PHE A 673 -22.53 3.70 37.85
CA PHE A 673 -23.86 3.71 38.46
C PHE A 673 -24.11 4.96 39.31
N THR A 674 -23.11 5.43 40.07
CA THR A 674 -23.25 6.70 40.81
C THR A 674 -23.54 7.87 39.87
N GLU A 675 -22.84 7.94 38.73
CA GLU A 675 -23.08 8.97 37.72
C GLU A 675 -24.49 8.83 37.11
N LEU A 676 -24.89 7.60 36.76
CA LEU A 676 -26.22 7.31 36.23
C LEU A 676 -27.34 7.77 37.18
N GLU A 677 -27.28 7.37 38.44
CA GLU A 677 -28.26 7.68 39.48
C GLU A 677 -28.34 9.20 39.73
N GLN A 678 -27.20 9.91 39.68
CA GLN A 678 -27.16 11.37 39.79
C GLN A 678 -27.83 12.08 38.60
N LEU A 679 -27.67 11.55 37.39
CA LEU A 679 -28.33 12.11 36.20
C LEU A 679 -29.84 11.84 36.23
N GLU A 680 -30.26 10.63 36.63
CA GLU A 680 -31.68 10.28 36.80
C GLU A 680 -32.36 11.15 37.87
N ALA A 681 -31.69 11.38 39.01
CA ALA A 681 -32.20 12.25 40.07
C ALA A 681 -32.39 13.71 39.61
N LYS A 682 -31.64 14.15 38.59
CA LYS A 682 -31.79 15.47 37.94
C LYS A 682 -32.80 15.45 36.77
N GLY A 683 -33.56 14.36 36.63
CA GLY A 683 -34.66 14.23 35.66
C GLY A 683 -34.25 13.79 34.25
N LEU A 684 -33.02 13.28 34.07
CA LEU A 684 -32.55 12.83 32.75
C LEU A 684 -33.00 11.38 32.48
N ASP A 685 -33.77 11.16 31.41
CA ASP A 685 -34.24 9.82 31.03
C ASP A 685 -33.12 9.02 30.36
N VAL A 686 -32.49 8.09 31.07
CA VAL A 686 -31.37 7.28 30.56
C VAL A 686 -31.79 5.89 30.06
N LYS A 687 -33.06 5.51 30.23
CA LYS A 687 -33.50 4.12 30.08
C LYS A 687 -33.45 3.66 28.63
N GLY A 688 -32.77 2.54 28.38
CA GLY A 688 -32.63 1.97 27.04
C GLY A 688 -31.77 2.77 26.06
N ARG A 689 -31.06 3.79 26.54
CA ARG A 689 -30.23 4.67 25.70
C ARG A 689 -28.72 4.52 25.93
N ILE A 690 -28.29 3.65 26.83
CA ILE A 690 -26.87 3.48 27.17
C ILE A 690 -26.40 2.09 26.76
N PHE A 691 -25.30 2.05 26.00
CA PHE A 691 -24.71 0.85 25.45
C PHE A 691 -23.22 0.77 25.81
N LEU A 692 -22.86 -0.19 26.65
CA LEU A 692 -21.50 -0.44 27.12
C LEU A 692 -20.88 -1.61 26.37
N SER A 693 -19.69 -1.41 25.80
CA SER A 693 -18.93 -2.47 25.16
C SER A 693 -18.62 -3.62 26.11
N ASN A 694 -18.97 -4.84 25.71
CA ASN A 694 -18.51 -6.07 26.37
C ASN A 694 -16.97 -6.22 26.41
N ARG A 695 -16.24 -5.47 25.57
CA ARG A 695 -14.77 -5.46 25.49
C ARG A 695 -14.12 -4.31 26.28
N ALA A 696 -14.89 -3.40 26.88
CA ALA A 696 -14.35 -2.38 27.77
C ALA A 696 -13.65 -3.03 28.98
N HIS A 697 -12.56 -2.42 29.42
CA HIS A 697 -11.79 -2.94 30.57
C HIS A 697 -12.36 -2.42 31.89
N LEU A 698 -12.23 -3.22 32.94
CA LEU A 698 -12.72 -2.86 34.27
C LEU A 698 -11.63 -2.14 35.07
N VAL A 699 -12.02 -1.01 35.67
CA VAL A 699 -11.29 -0.39 36.78
C VAL A 699 -11.88 -0.94 38.08
N PHE A 700 -11.01 -1.21 39.07
CA PHE A 700 -11.36 -1.71 40.40
C PHE A 700 -10.79 -0.78 41.46
N ASP A 701 -11.30 -0.85 42.68
CA ASP A 701 -10.84 0.02 43.78
C ASP A 701 -9.35 -0.18 44.11
N PHE A 702 -8.83 -1.41 44.02
CA PHE A 702 -7.40 -1.63 44.19
C PHE A 702 -6.54 -0.96 43.11
N TYR A 703 -7.08 -0.72 41.90
CA TYR A 703 -6.35 0.07 40.89
C TYR A 703 -6.22 1.53 41.31
N GLN A 704 -7.22 2.09 41.99
CA GLN A 704 -7.16 3.46 42.53
C GLN A 704 -6.10 3.55 43.64
N ILE A 705 -6.04 2.54 44.51
CA ILE A 705 -5.02 2.44 45.57
C ILE A 705 -3.62 2.41 44.97
N VAL A 706 -3.34 1.52 44.01
CA VAL A 706 -1.99 1.40 43.43
C VAL A 706 -1.60 2.57 42.54
N ASP A 707 -2.56 3.29 41.97
CA ASP A 707 -2.32 4.58 41.29
C ASP A 707 -1.75 5.60 42.30
N GLY A 708 -2.39 5.71 43.47
CA GLY A 708 -1.90 6.53 44.58
C GLY A 708 -0.53 6.10 45.11
N LEU A 709 -0.31 4.79 45.30
CA LEU A 709 0.99 4.26 45.74
C LEU A 709 2.09 4.54 44.71
N LYS A 710 1.78 4.44 43.42
CA LYS A 710 2.76 4.73 42.36
C LYS A 710 3.15 6.20 42.33
N GLU A 711 2.20 7.10 42.50
CA GLU A 711 2.47 8.53 42.63
C GLU A 711 3.33 8.85 43.86
N LEU A 712 3.10 8.17 44.99
CA LEU A 712 3.93 8.29 46.18
C LEU A 712 5.35 7.77 45.96
N GLU A 713 5.52 6.63 45.27
CA GLU A 713 6.83 6.06 44.91
C GLU A 713 7.64 7.02 44.02
N LEU A 714 6.99 7.79 43.16
CA LEU A 714 7.64 8.75 42.26
C LEU A 714 8.07 10.06 42.97
N GLY A 715 7.48 10.39 44.12
CA GLY A 715 7.85 11.56 44.91
C GLY A 715 7.80 12.87 44.10
N ARG A 716 8.97 13.54 43.97
CA ARG A 716 9.09 14.80 43.20
C ARG A 716 8.84 14.62 41.70
N SER A 717 8.99 13.40 41.18
CA SER A 717 8.71 13.05 39.78
C SER A 717 7.29 12.51 39.58
N SER A 718 6.38 12.81 40.51
CA SER A 718 4.96 12.43 40.38
C SER A 718 4.35 13.06 39.14
N ILE A 719 3.50 12.29 38.46
CA ILE A 719 2.86 12.70 37.20
C ILE A 719 1.74 13.71 37.51
N GLY A 720 1.08 13.55 38.66
CA GLY A 720 -0.11 14.28 39.03
C GLY A 720 -1.37 13.61 38.52
N THR A 721 -1.46 12.28 38.61
CA THR A 721 -2.61 11.50 38.13
C THR A 721 -3.91 11.90 38.86
N THR A 722 -5.06 11.51 38.31
CA THR A 722 -6.36 11.71 38.97
C THR A 722 -6.60 10.72 40.12
N LYS A 723 -5.70 9.76 40.32
CA LYS A 723 -5.81 8.66 41.30
C LYS A 723 -7.08 7.81 41.13
N LYS A 724 -7.63 7.78 39.91
CA LYS A 724 -8.82 6.99 39.55
C LYS A 724 -8.50 5.60 39.01
N GLY A 725 -7.24 5.17 39.03
CA GLY A 725 -6.85 3.82 38.60
C GLY A 725 -6.77 3.64 37.09
N ILE A 726 -6.75 4.73 36.32
CA ILE A 726 -6.73 4.71 34.84
C ILE A 726 -5.45 4.05 34.33
N GLY A 727 -4.28 4.55 34.77
CA GLY A 727 -2.98 4.01 34.37
C GLY A 727 -2.81 2.54 34.73
N PRO A 728 -3.07 2.13 35.99
CA PRO A 728 -3.03 0.72 36.37
C PRO A 728 -3.96 -0.19 35.56
N ALA A 729 -5.17 0.29 35.20
CA ALA A 729 -6.09 -0.47 34.37
C ALA A 729 -5.58 -0.65 32.94
N TYR A 730 -5.08 0.42 32.29
CA TYR A 730 -4.47 0.32 30.96
C TYR A 730 -3.17 -0.51 30.97
N SER A 731 -2.38 -0.43 32.04
CA SER A 731 -1.20 -1.30 32.23
C SER A 731 -1.61 -2.78 32.30
N SER A 732 -2.66 -3.12 33.05
CA SER A 732 -3.20 -4.49 33.07
C SER A 732 -3.76 -4.91 31.70
N LYS A 733 -4.40 -4.00 30.95
CA LYS A 733 -4.87 -4.24 29.58
C LYS A 733 -3.71 -4.60 28.65
N ALA A 734 -2.65 -3.80 28.63
CA ALA A 734 -1.46 -4.04 27.81
C ALA A 734 -0.74 -5.35 28.20
N SER A 735 -0.68 -5.66 29.50
CA SER A 735 -0.15 -6.93 30.01
C SER A 735 -1.04 -8.15 29.71
N ARG A 736 -2.24 -7.95 29.14
CA ARG A 736 -3.25 -8.99 28.86
C ARG A 736 -3.78 -9.70 30.12
N SER A 737 -3.53 -9.13 31.30
CA SER A 737 -4.01 -9.65 32.58
C SER A 737 -5.31 -8.99 33.04
N GLY A 738 -5.64 -7.82 32.49
CA GLY A 738 -6.81 -7.04 32.86
C GLY A 738 -8.14 -7.75 32.60
N LEU A 739 -9.12 -7.47 33.46
CA LEU A 739 -10.49 -7.94 33.30
C LEU A 739 -11.30 -6.96 32.46
N ARG A 740 -12.32 -7.50 31.80
CA ARG A 740 -13.20 -6.81 30.85
C ARG A 740 -14.64 -7.08 31.22
N VAL A 741 -15.57 -6.25 30.74
CA VAL A 741 -17.00 -6.38 31.03
C VAL A 741 -17.53 -7.80 30.78
N HIS A 742 -17.16 -8.45 29.67
CA HIS A 742 -17.61 -9.82 29.38
C HIS A 742 -17.16 -10.86 30.42
N HIS A 743 -16.06 -10.62 31.16
CA HIS A 743 -15.64 -11.56 32.19
C HIS A 743 -16.62 -11.64 33.36
N LEU A 744 -17.47 -10.62 33.54
CA LEU A 744 -18.48 -10.60 34.60
C LEU A 744 -19.62 -11.61 34.38
N SER A 745 -19.74 -12.22 33.19
CA SER A 745 -20.77 -13.23 32.92
C SER A 745 -20.45 -14.61 33.51
N ASN A 746 -19.19 -14.89 33.85
CA ASN A 746 -18.77 -16.12 34.52
C ASN A 746 -18.16 -15.77 35.88
N HIS A 747 -18.98 -15.81 36.92
CA HIS A 747 -18.61 -15.36 38.27
C HIS A 747 -17.45 -16.15 38.87
N GLN A 748 -17.39 -17.46 38.63
CA GLN A 748 -16.27 -18.30 39.12
C GLN A 748 -14.95 -17.91 38.44
N ALA A 749 -14.94 -17.86 37.11
CA ALA A 749 -13.74 -17.48 36.36
C ALA A 749 -13.31 -16.03 36.64
N PHE A 750 -14.27 -15.13 36.88
CA PHE A 750 -14.01 -13.77 37.33
C PHE A 750 -13.29 -13.76 38.68
N ALA A 751 -13.82 -14.45 39.68
CA ALA A 751 -13.25 -14.52 41.03
C ALA A 751 -11.79 -15.01 41.02
N GLU A 752 -11.53 -16.12 40.32
CA GLU A 752 -10.17 -16.69 40.21
C GLU A 752 -9.18 -15.72 39.57
N LYS A 753 -9.58 -15.04 38.48
CA LYS A 753 -8.74 -14.07 37.79
C LYS A 753 -8.55 -12.79 38.62
N PHE A 754 -9.59 -12.36 39.32
CA PHE A 754 -9.55 -11.18 40.19
C PHE A 754 -8.59 -11.39 41.37
N GLN A 755 -8.68 -12.53 42.07
CA GLN A 755 -7.76 -12.89 43.14
C GLN A 755 -6.29 -12.91 42.66
N LYS A 756 -6.03 -13.49 41.47
CA LYS A 756 -4.70 -13.48 40.86
C LYS A 756 -4.21 -12.05 40.57
N LEU A 757 -5.08 -11.18 40.07
CA LEU A 757 -4.74 -9.76 39.83
C LEU A 757 -4.34 -9.05 41.12
N VAL A 758 -5.14 -9.16 42.18
CA VAL A 758 -4.83 -8.52 43.47
C VAL A 758 -3.53 -9.08 44.06
N THR A 759 -3.35 -10.40 44.02
CA THR A 759 -2.12 -11.06 44.51
C THR A 759 -0.88 -10.52 43.78
N ASN A 760 -0.93 -10.38 42.47
CA ASN A 760 0.17 -9.82 41.68
C ASN A 760 0.44 -8.35 42.02
N ARG A 761 -0.59 -7.55 42.31
CA ARG A 761 -0.41 -6.16 42.74
C ARG A 761 0.17 -6.05 44.15
N LYS A 762 -0.24 -6.90 45.08
CA LYS A 762 0.35 -7.00 46.42
C LYS A 762 1.83 -7.40 46.37
N LYS A 763 2.22 -8.27 45.43
CA LYS A 763 3.64 -8.59 45.20
C LYS A 763 4.46 -7.38 44.73
N ARG A 764 3.89 -6.50 43.87
CA ARG A 764 4.61 -5.33 43.33
C ARG A 764 4.71 -4.15 44.32
N TYR A 765 3.64 -3.87 45.06
CA TYR A 765 3.52 -2.65 45.87
C TYR A 765 3.53 -2.91 47.38
N GLY A 766 3.76 -4.16 47.79
CA GLY A 766 3.60 -4.57 49.18
C GLY A 766 2.13 -4.82 49.53
N ASN A 767 1.89 -5.26 50.77
CA ASN A 767 0.53 -5.52 51.23
C ASN A 767 -0.19 -4.18 51.47
N PHE A 768 -1.39 -4.04 50.92
CA PHE A 768 -2.31 -2.93 51.17
C PHE A 768 -3.65 -3.49 51.60
N ASP A 769 -4.38 -2.72 52.42
CA ASP A 769 -5.69 -3.12 52.91
C ASP A 769 -6.70 -3.14 51.77
N TYR A 770 -7.27 -4.33 51.53
CA TYR A 770 -8.23 -4.55 50.45
C TYR A 770 -8.95 -5.88 50.67
N ASN A 771 -10.28 -5.82 50.84
CA ASN A 771 -11.11 -7.00 51.03
C ASN A 771 -11.50 -7.60 49.67
N VAL A 772 -10.76 -8.62 49.26
CA VAL A 772 -10.92 -9.29 47.96
C VAL A 772 -12.27 -9.97 47.82
N GLU A 773 -12.73 -10.68 48.86
CA GLU A 773 -13.99 -11.43 48.81
C GLU A 773 -15.20 -10.50 48.78
N ALA A 774 -15.17 -9.41 49.56
CA ALA A 774 -16.24 -8.40 49.51
C ALA A 774 -16.33 -7.73 48.14
N GLU A 775 -15.20 -7.45 47.49
CA GLU A 775 -15.22 -6.87 46.14
C GLU A 775 -15.80 -7.84 45.10
N ILE A 776 -15.47 -9.13 45.18
CA ILE A 776 -16.00 -10.15 44.28
C ILE A 776 -17.53 -10.23 44.40
N GLU A 777 -18.06 -10.27 45.63
CA GLU A 777 -19.51 -10.29 45.83
C GLU A 777 -20.17 -8.98 45.36
N ARG A 778 -19.55 -7.83 45.62
CA ARG A 778 -20.02 -6.54 45.10
C ARG A 778 -20.11 -6.54 43.57
N TYR A 779 -19.09 -7.03 42.88
CA TYR A 779 -19.07 -7.07 41.41
C TYR A 779 -20.01 -8.11 40.82
N LYS A 780 -20.34 -9.17 41.57
CA LYS A 780 -21.38 -10.13 41.19
C LYS A 780 -22.76 -9.46 41.16
N GLU A 781 -23.11 -8.69 42.19
CA GLU A 781 -24.36 -7.91 42.21
C GLU A 781 -24.38 -6.84 41.10
N LEU A 782 -23.29 -6.09 40.96
CA LEU A 782 -23.15 -5.08 39.91
C LEU A 782 -23.22 -5.68 38.50
N SER A 783 -22.74 -6.92 38.30
CA SER A 783 -22.81 -7.58 36.99
C SER A 783 -24.25 -7.80 36.51
N ILE A 784 -25.16 -8.13 37.43
CA ILE A 784 -26.59 -8.33 37.15
C ILE A 784 -27.22 -7.00 36.76
N ARG A 785 -26.93 -5.93 37.52
CA ARG A 785 -27.39 -4.57 37.21
C ARG A 785 -26.84 -4.04 35.90
N LEU A 786 -25.61 -4.42 35.53
CA LEU A 786 -24.92 -3.93 34.34
C LEU A 786 -25.40 -4.60 33.04
N GLN A 787 -25.85 -5.85 33.12
CA GLN A 787 -26.18 -6.67 31.96
C GLN A 787 -27.08 -5.98 30.91
N PRO A 788 -28.15 -5.23 31.29
CA PRO A 788 -29.02 -4.57 30.31
C PRO A 788 -28.34 -3.52 29.42
N TYR A 789 -27.20 -2.99 29.86
CA TYR A 789 -26.43 -1.99 29.11
C TYR A 789 -25.39 -2.63 28.19
N VAL A 790 -25.04 -3.91 28.38
CA VAL A 790 -23.88 -4.52 27.71
C VAL A 790 -24.22 -4.97 26.28
N VAL A 791 -23.41 -4.54 25.31
CA VAL A 791 -23.54 -4.93 23.90
C VAL A 791 -22.19 -5.31 23.27
N ASP A 792 -22.24 -6.02 22.12
CA ASP A 792 -21.12 -5.99 21.19
C ASP A 792 -21.07 -4.63 20.49
N SER A 793 -20.29 -3.71 21.06
CA SER A 793 -20.20 -2.34 20.54
C SER A 793 -19.65 -2.26 19.12
N VAL A 794 -18.83 -3.22 18.67
CA VAL A 794 -18.29 -3.20 17.31
C VAL A 794 -19.43 -3.42 16.33
N THR A 795 -20.21 -4.49 16.52
CA THR A 795 -21.40 -4.75 15.69
C THR A 795 -22.39 -3.59 15.74
N PHE A 796 -22.65 -3.05 16.94
CA PHE A 796 -23.54 -1.91 17.12
C PHE A 796 -23.08 -0.68 16.32
N MET A 797 -21.81 -0.29 16.43
CA MET A 797 -21.28 0.87 15.71
C MET A 797 -21.34 0.68 14.19
N HIS A 798 -21.04 -0.53 13.69
CA HIS A 798 -21.13 -0.81 12.26
C HIS A 798 -22.58 -0.80 11.74
N GLN A 799 -23.56 -1.24 12.55
CA GLN A 799 -24.98 -1.11 12.23
C GLN A 799 -25.42 0.36 12.18
N CYS A 800 -24.97 1.19 13.12
CA CYS A 800 -25.23 2.63 13.10
C CYS A 800 -24.65 3.28 11.84
N ILE A 801 -23.42 2.94 11.46
CA ILE A 801 -22.76 3.44 10.24
C ILE A 801 -23.53 2.97 8.99
N ALA A 802 -23.88 1.68 8.89
CA ALA A 802 -24.63 1.14 7.77
C ALA A 802 -26.02 1.79 7.62
N SER A 803 -26.64 2.11 8.75
CA SER A 803 -27.93 2.83 8.82
C SER A 803 -27.80 4.35 8.68
N LYS A 804 -26.60 4.85 8.35
CA LYS A 804 -26.30 6.28 8.13
C LYS A 804 -26.68 7.18 9.30
N LYS A 805 -26.53 6.68 10.53
CA LYS A 805 -26.74 7.45 11.76
C LYS A 805 -25.72 8.58 11.88
N LYS A 806 -26.14 9.73 12.42
CA LYS A 806 -25.24 10.84 12.80
C LYS A 806 -24.52 10.46 14.09
N ILE A 807 -23.22 10.20 13.99
CA ILE A 807 -22.41 9.72 15.12
C ILE A 807 -21.50 10.86 15.58
N LEU A 808 -21.63 11.26 16.84
CA LEU A 808 -20.75 12.19 17.52
C LEU A 808 -19.80 11.41 18.44
N VAL A 809 -18.50 11.62 18.30
CA VAL A 809 -17.49 11.04 19.19
C VAL A 809 -16.95 12.12 20.10
N GLU A 810 -17.14 11.92 21.39
CA GLU A 810 -16.65 12.78 22.45
C GLU A 810 -15.24 12.32 22.89
N GLY A 811 -14.22 13.11 22.58
CA GLY A 811 -12.85 12.85 23.02
C GLY A 811 -12.67 13.14 24.51
N ALA A 812 -12.03 12.20 25.22
CA ALA A 812 -11.56 12.41 26.58
C ALA A 812 -10.15 13.03 26.58
N ASN A 813 -9.83 13.83 27.62
CA ASN A 813 -8.53 14.50 27.76
C ASN A 813 -8.20 15.35 26.52
N ALA A 814 -6.96 15.38 26.05
CA ALA A 814 -6.52 16.19 24.91
C ALA A 814 -5.17 15.71 24.39
N LEU A 815 -4.80 16.17 23.18
CA LEU A 815 -3.62 15.72 22.45
C LEU A 815 -2.32 15.72 23.26
N MET A 816 -2.03 16.78 24.00
CA MET A 816 -0.76 16.86 24.73
C MET A 816 -0.72 15.98 26.00
N LEU A 817 -1.82 15.28 26.29
CA LEU A 817 -1.92 14.22 27.28
C LEU A 817 -1.99 12.83 26.62
N ASP A 818 -1.86 12.71 25.30
CA ASP A 818 -1.83 11.42 24.60
C ASP A 818 -0.66 10.57 25.09
N LEU A 819 -0.86 9.25 25.20
CA LEU A 819 0.18 8.33 25.67
C LEU A 819 1.44 8.34 24.79
N ASP A 820 1.27 8.47 23.47
CA ASP A 820 2.36 8.39 22.50
C ASP A 820 2.87 9.78 22.10
N PHE A 821 1.94 10.74 21.96
CA PHE A 821 2.25 12.05 21.38
C PHE A 821 2.21 13.20 22.38
N GLY A 822 1.82 12.96 23.63
CA GLY A 822 1.83 14.00 24.65
C GLY A 822 3.21 14.27 25.24
N THR A 823 3.27 15.10 26.29
CA THR A 823 4.51 15.35 27.05
C THR A 823 4.89 14.17 27.95
N TYR A 824 5.19 13.01 27.38
CA TYR A 824 5.53 11.80 28.12
C TYR A 824 6.71 12.05 29.09
N PRO A 825 6.64 11.62 30.37
CA PRO A 825 5.63 10.72 30.97
C PRO A 825 4.41 11.44 31.57
N PHE A 826 4.31 12.77 31.46
CA PHE A 826 3.24 13.57 32.03
C PHE A 826 1.97 13.57 31.17
N VAL A 827 1.45 12.37 30.91
CA VAL A 827 0.36 12.07 29.98
C VAL A 827 -0.67 11.13 30.63
N THR A 828 -1.82 10.95 29.99
CA THR A 828 -2.74 9.86 30.34
C THR A 828 -2.26 8.55 29.70
N SER A 829 -2.87 7.43 30.08
CA SER A 829 -2.48 6.09 29.61
C SER A 829 -3.31 5.59 28.41
N SER A 830 -3.88 6.51 27.63
CA SER A 830 -4.73 6.20 26.48
C SER A 830 -4.42 7.14 25.32
N ASN A 831 -4.74 6.71 24.10
CA ASN A 831 -4.71 7.61 22.96
C ASN A 831 -5.92 8.55 22.98
N THR A 832 -5.63 9.84 23.06
CA THR A 832 -6.58 10.96 23.06
C THR A 832 -6.72 11.59 21.68
N THR A 833 -6.01 11.04 20.70
CA THR A 833 -6.00 11.43 19.29
C THR A 833 -7.13 10.80 18.48
N VAL A 834 -7.26 11.23 17.21
CA VAL A 834 -8.18 10.63 16.23
C VAL A 834 -7.93 9.13 16.04
N GLY A 835 -6.69 8.64 16.18
CA GLY A 835 -6.38 7.20 16.15
C GLY A 835 -7.04 6.42 17.29
N GLY A 836 -7.20 7.06 18.45
CA GLY A 836 -7.95 6.53 19.60
C GLY A 836 -9.44 6.31 19.31
N VAL A 837 -10.01 7.04 18.35
CA VAL A 837 -11.41 6.88 17.92
C VAL A 837 -11.61 5.57 17.18
N SER A 838 -10.78 5.31 16.15
CA SER A 838 -10.86 4.08 15.36
C SER A 838 -10.62 2.84 16.21
N THR A 839 -9.56 2.86 17.01
CA THR A 839 -9.21 1.73 17.88
C THR A 839 -10.21 1.54 19.03
N GLY A 840 -10.72 2.63 19.59
CA GLY A 840 -11.64 2.61 20.73
C GLY A 840 -13.06 2.18 20.39
N LEU A 841 -13.55 2.49 19.19
CA LEU A 841 -14.90 2.14 18.73
C LEU A 841 -14.94 0.96 17.77
N GLY A 842 -13.79 0.51 17.26
CA GLY A 842 -13.71 -0.57 16.27
C GLY A 842 -14.22 -0.15 14.90
N ILE A 843 -14.01 1.11 14.51
CA ILE A 843 -14.49 1.68 13.24
C ILE A 843 -13.32 1.97 12.29
N PRO A 844 -13.49 1.85 10.96
CA PRO A 844 -12.43 2.16 10.01
C PRO A 844 -12.07 3.66 10.03
N PRO A 845 -10.78 4.03 9.94
CA PRO A 845 -10.37 5.44 9.88
C PRO A 845 -11.02 6.22 8.73
N SER A 846 -11.26 5.56 7.59
CA SER A 846 -11.91 6.15 6.41
C SER A 846 -13.39 6.50 6.59
N LYS A 847 -13.97 6.21 7.77
CA LYS A 847 -15.36 6.59 8.11
C LYS A 847 -15.45 7.84 8.98
N ILE A 848 -14.33 8.44 9.35
CA ILE A 848 -14.31 9.70 10.10
C ILE A 848 -14.42 10.85 9.10
N ASP A 849 -15.52 11.61 9.16
CA ASP A 849 -15.81 12.67 8.19
C ASP A 849 -15.34 14.04 8.65
N LYS A 850 -15.45 14.31 9.96
CA LYS A 850 -15.10 15.62 10.54
C LYS A 850 -14.35 15.43 11.84
N VAL A 851 -13.22 16.14 11.98
CA VAL A 851 -12.42 16.16 13.22
C VAL A 851 -12.30 17.61 13.68
N ILE A 852 -12.92 17.91 14.81
CA ILE A 852 -12.97 19.26 15.37
C ILE A 852 -11.98 19.36 16.52
N GLY A 853 -10.99 20.25 16.37
CA GLY A 853 -10.05 20.59 17.44
C GLY A 853 -10.61 21.68 18.33
N VAL A 854 -10.80 21.39 19.62
CA VAL A 854 -11.21 22.38 20.61
C VAL A 854 -9.96 23.04 21.18
N VAL A 855 -9.85 24.34 20.96
CA VAL A 855 -8.72 25.20 21.29
C VAL A 855 -9.20 26.22 22.31
N LYS A 856 -8.56 26.31 23.47
CA LYS A 856 -8.80 27.44 24.36
C LYS A 856 -7.94 28.62 23.91
N ALA A 857 -8.47 29.84 24.02
CA ALA A 857 -7.81 31.08 23.61
C ALA A 857 -6.49 31.37 24.34
N TYR A 858 -6.19 30.61 25.40
CA TYR A 858 -4.95 30.56 26.15
C TYR A 858 -4.69 29.10 26.57
N THR A 859 -3.53 28.78 27.13
CA THR A 859 -3.19 27.40 27.50
C THR A 859 -3.36 27.17 28.99
N THR A 860 -3.74 25.94 29.36
CA THR A 860 -3.71 25.51 30.77
C THR A 860 -3.23 24.09 30.89
N ARG A 861 -2.72 23.75 32.07
CA ARG A 861 -2.34 22.37 32.40
C ARG A 861 -2.66 22.01 33.85
N VAL A 862 -3.04 20.75 34.06
CA VAL A 862 -3.20 20.12 35.37
C VAL A 862 -2.20 18.99 35.50
N GLY A 863 -1.48 18.93 36.63
CA GLY A 863 -0.41 17.97 36.87
C GLY A 863 0.98 18.54 36.58
N GLY A 864 2.01 17.73 36.85
CA GLY A 864 3.41 18.11 36.68
C GLY A 864 3.85 18.21 35.22
N GLY A 865 5.13 18.51 35.00
CA GLY A 865 5.82 18.52 33.70
C GLY A 865 5.89 19.89 33.00
N PRO A 866 6.67 19.98 31.91
CA PRO A 866 7.09 21.25 31.30
C PRO A 866 5.96 21.98 30.58
N PHE A 867 5.76 23.24 30.89
CA PHE A 867 4.73 24.08 30.30
C PHE A 867 5.39 25.36 29.76
N PRO A 868 5.80 25.38 28.46
CA PRO A 868 6.63 26.45 27.92
C PRO A 868 6.05 27.84 28.12
N THR A 869 4.77 28.02 27.81
CA THR A 869 4.10 29.32 27.86
C THR A 869 3.50 29.65 29.23
N GLU A 870 3.89 28.92 30.29
CA GLU A 870 3.38 29.15 31.65
C GLU A 870 3.68 30.56 32.14
N LEU A 871 2.68 31.18 32.77
CA LEU A 871 2.79 32.50 33.39
C LEU A 871 2.76 32.36 34.90
N LEU A 872 3.83 32.85 35.54
CA LEU A 872 3.99 32.91 36.99
C LEU A 872 3.82 34.34 37.53
N ASP A 873 3.25 35.22 36.71
CA ASP A 873 3.00 36.63 37.02
C ASP A 873 1.49 36.91 37.21
N GLU A 874 1.16 38.20 37.39
CA GLU A 874 -0.22 38.66 37.59
C GLU A 874 -1.15 38.32 36.41
N THR A 875 -0.61 38.17 35.19
CA THR A 875 -1.39 37.77 34.02
C THR A 875 -1.80 36.31 34.12
N GLY A 876 -0.89 35.43 34.57
CA GLY A 876 -1.21 34.03 34.86
C GLY A 876 -2.30 33.88 35.93
N GLU A 877 -2.22 34.67 37.01
CA GLU A 877 -3.25 34.71 38.06
C GLU A 877 -4.59 35.25 37.56
N TYR A 878 -4.55 36.27 36.70
CA TYR A 878 -5.73 36.83 36.04
C TYR A 878 -6.43 35.77 35.19
N LEU A 879 -5.71 35.08 34.31
CA LEU A 879 -6.26 34.01 33.46
C LEU A 879 -6.88 32.90 34.31
N GLN A 880 -6.22 32.51 35.41
CA GLN A 880 -6.73 31.49 36.33
C GLN A 880 -8.04 31.92 37.00
N ARG A 881 -8.12 33.18 37.45
CA ARG A 881 -9.29 33.73 38.17
C ARG A 881 -10.46 33.94 37.23
N VAL A 882 -10.27 34.68 36.13
CA VAL A 882 -11.35 35.03 35.17
C VAL A 882 -11.81 33.79 34.42
N GLY A 883 -10.88 32.91 34.03
CA GLY A 883 -11.20 31.64 33.40
C GLY A 883 -11.84 30.59 34.31
N ALA A 884 -11.96 30.85 35.61
CA ALA A 884 -12.40 29.92 36.64
C ALA A 884 -11.66 28.57 36.55
N GLU A 885 -10.33 28.62 36.44
CA GLU A 885 -9.49 27.47 36.09
C GLU A 885 -9.18 26.59 37.31
N ILE A 886 -10.22 25.87 37.74
CA ILE A 886 -10.19 24.85 38.80
C ILE A 886 -10.72 23.53 38.21
N GLY A 887 -10.00 22.44 38.42
CA GLY A 887 -10.34 21.12 37.87
C GLY A 887 -11.63 20.53 38.47
N ALA A 888 -12.60 20.18 37.64
CA ALA A 888 -13.88 19.61 38.10
C ALA A 888 -13.74 18.26 38.82
N THR A 889 -12.83 17.40 38.34
CA THR A 889 -12.61 16.07 38.93
C THR A 889 -11.64 16.07 40.11
N THR A 890 -10.61 16.92 40.07
CA THR A 890 -9.52 16.90 41.07
C THR A 890 -9.57 18.04 42.08
N GLY A 891 -10.35 19.09 41.83
CA GLY A 891 -10.38 20.32 42.64
C GLY A 891 -9.10 21.15 42.58
N ARG A 892 -8.09 20.75 41.78
CA ARG A 892 -6.80 21.45 41.70
C ARG A 892 -6.88 22.69 40.83
N LYS A 893 -6.21 23.77 41.25
CA LYS A 893 -5.95 24.94 40.41
C LYS A 893 -5.14 24.53 39.17
N ARG A 894 -5.50 25.06 38.00
CA ARG A 894 -4.77 24.81 36.75
C ARG A 894 -3.66 25.85 36.58
N ARG A 895 -2.51 25.41 36.08
CA ARG A 895 -1.45 26.31 35.60
C ARG A 895 -1.94 26.99 34.33
N CYS A 896 -1.66 28.29 34.16
CA CYS A 896 -2.18 29.09 33.06
C CYS A 896 -1.02 29.75 32.29
N GLY A 897 -1.19 29.91 30.98
CA GLY A 897 -0.16 30.42 30.10
C GLY A 897 -0.72 30.99 28.80
N TRP A 898 0.12 31.66 28.04
CA TRP A 898 -0.25 32.22 26.74
C TRP A 898 -0.64 31.13 25.73
N LEU A 899 -1.39 31.50 24.68
CA LEU A 899 -1.70 30.58 23.60
C LEU A 899 -0.42 30.11 22.92
N ASP A 900 -0.32 28.81 22.69
CA ASP A 900 0.84 28.19 22.08
C ASP A 900 0.50 27.61 20.71
N LEU A 901 0.91 28.31 19.65
CA LEU A 901 0.63 27.87 18.29
C LEU A 901 1.57 26.76 17.82
N VAL A 902 2.74 26.58 18.44
CA VAL A 902 3.65 25.46 18.15
C VAL A 902 2.98 24.16 18.59
N VAL A 903 2.40 24.15 19.80
CA VAL A 903 1.56 23.05 20.31
C VAL A 903 0.38 22.77 19.40
N LEU A 904 -0.38 23.81 19.00
CA LEU A 904 -1.54 23.62 18.15
C LEU A 904 -1.18 23.12 16.75
N LYS A 905 -0.05 23.56 16.18
CA LYS A 905 0.45 23.06 14.90
C LYS A 905 0.80 21.58 15.00
N TYR A 906 1.52 21.18 16.04
CA TYR A 906 1.80 19.76 16.31
C TYR A 906 0.52 18.94 16.51
N SER A 907 -0.43 19.46 17.29
CA SER A 907 -1.74 18.82 17.51
C SER A 907 -2.55 18.66 16.22
N THR A 908 -2.45 19.64 15.32
CA THR A 908 -3.10 19.63 14.00
C THR A 908 -2.49 18.59 13.08
N LEU A 909 -1.16 18.47 13.05
CA LEU A 909 -0.45 17.46 12.25
C LEU A 909 -0.90 16.04 12.61
N ILE A 910 -1.07 15.74 13.90
CA ILE A 910 -1.45 14.40 14.35
C ILE A 910 -2.93 14.10 14.12
N ASN A 911 -3.81 15.06 14.42
CA ASN A 911 -5.25 14.80 14.39
C ASN A 911 -5.92 15.13 13.06
N GLY A 912 -5.26 15.88 12.16
CA GLY A 912 -5.83 16.29 10.89
C GLY A 912 -7.15 17.07 11.07
N TYR A 913 -7.14 18.10 11.92
CA TYR A 913 -8.35 18.86 12.20
C TYR A 913 -8.94 19.46 10.92
N THR A 914 -10.23 19.22 10.70
CA THR A 914 -10.97 19.81 9.58
C THR A 914 -11.51 21.19 9.92
N SER A 915 -11.67 21.47 11.21
CA SER A 915 -12.09 22.77 11.75
C SER A 915 -11.70 22.90 13.22
N LEU A 916 -11.69 24.13 13.72
CA LEU A 916 -11.41 24.45 15.11
C LEU A 916 -12.63 25.08 15.80
N ASN A 917 -12.69 24.89 17.12
CA ASN A 917 -13.58 25.62 18.03
C ASN A 917 -12.72 26.37 19.05
N LEU A 918 -12.68 27.69 18.95
CA LEU A 918 -11.93 28.56 19.84
C LEU A 918 -12.79 28.92 21.05
N THR A 919 -12.39 28.53 22.26
CA THR A 919 -13.19 28.75 23.47
C THR A 919 -12.54 29.75 24.41
N LYS A 920 -13.38 30.33 25.29
CA LYS A 920 -12.98 31.27 26.34
C LYS A 920 -12.23 32.49 25.79
N LEU A 921 -12.66 33.01 24.65
CA LEU A 921 -12.07 34.23 24.09
C LEU A 921 -12.32 35.42 25.03
N ASP A 922 -13.47 35.44 25.71
CA ASP A 922 -13.91 36.43 26.70
C ASP A 922 -12.96 36.60 27.89
N VAL A 923 -12.16 35.57 28.20
CA VAL A 923 -11.18 35.65 29.30
C VAL A 923 -10.08 36.66 29.00
N LEU A 924 -9.84 36.98 27.72
CA LEU A 924 -8.80 37.92 27.29
C LEU A 924 -9.30 39.37 27.21
N ASP A 925 -10.57 39.64 27.55
CA ASP A 925 -11.23 40.94 27.33
C ASP A 925 -10.48 42.13 27.92
N ASP A 926 -10.05 42.05 29.17
CA ASP A 926 -9.46 43.20 29.88
C ASP A 926 -7.97 43.41 29.62
N LEU A 927 -7.32 42.54 28.84
CA LEU A 927 -5.88 42.60 28.61
C LEU A 927 -5.54 43.68 27.56
N PRO A 928 -4.53 44.55 27.81
CA PRO A 928 -4.10 45.56 26.84
C PRO A 928 -3.23 44.97 25.71
N GLU A 929 -2.48 43.91 26.00
CA GLU A 929 -1.60 43.19 25.08
C GLU A 929 -1.74 41.69 25.34
N ILE A 930 -1.75 40.89 24.27
CA ILE A 930 -1.85 39.44 24.30
C ILE A 930 -0.65 38.86 23.55
N LYS A 931 -0.01 37.86 24.13
CA LYS A 931 1.11 37.16 23.49
C LYS A 931 0.69 35.79 22.98
N ILE A 932 1.20 35.41 21.83
CA ILE A 932 1.04 34.07 21.26
C ILE A 932 2.41 33.49 20.91
N ALA A 933 2.70 32.26 21.35
CA ALA A 933 3.95 31.60 20.99
C ALA A 933 3.87 31.11 19.54
N THR A 934 4.86 31.47 18.73
CA THR A 934 4.91 31.18 17.28
C THR A 934 6.09 30.33 16.87
N ALA A 935 7.15 30.27 17.68
CA ALA A 935 8.26 29.35 17.45
C ALA A 935 8.95 28.99 18.77
N TYR A 936 9.57 27.82 18.79
CA TYR A 936 10.51 27.42 19.83
C TYR A 936 11.92 27.46 19.26
N LEU A 937 12.87 27.98 20.02
CA LEU A 937 14.28 27.96 19.68
C LEU A 937 15.05 27.15 20.71
N LEU A 938 15.81 26.15 20.28
CA LEU A 938 16.75 25.44 21.12
C LEU A 938 18.17 25.91 20.77
N ASP A 939 18.88 26.48 21.75
CA ASP A 939 20.21 27.07 21.54
C ASP A 939 20.26 28.10 20.38
N GLY A 940 19.18 28.87 20.23
CA GLY A 940 19.02 29.88 19.17
C GLY A 940 18.59 29.32 17.81
N ILE A 941 18.39 28.01 17.66
CA ILE A 941 17.95 27.35 16.42
C ILE A 941 16.45 27.07 16.49
N PRO A 942 15.64 27.54 15.50
CA PRO A 942 14.22 27.24 15.46
C PRO A 942 13.95 25.74 15.33
N LEU A 943 13.05 25.22 16.17
CA LEU A 943 12.55 23.85 16.07
C LEU A 943 11.41 23.78 15.04
N GLU A 944 11.40 22.71 14.25
CA GLU A 944 10.36 22.48 13.24
C GLU A 944 9.01 22.11 13.87
N SER A 945 9.05 21.42 15.02
CA SER A 945 7.88 20.87 15.71
C SER A 945 8.12 20.81 17.23
N PHE A 946 7.07 20.46 17.98
CA PHE A 946 7.15 20.19 19.41
C PHE A 946 8.14 19.05 19.70
N PRO A 947 9.15 19.23 20.58
CA PRO A 947 10.16 18.22 20.85
C PRO A 947 9.61 17.09 21.74
N ALA A 948 10.05 15.86 21.47
CA ALA A 948 9.71 14.70 22.31
C ALA A 948 10.50 14.66 23.63
N ASP A 949 11.73 15.18 23.62
CA ASP A 949 12.59 15.23 24.80
C ASP A 949 12.21 16.40 25.73
N LEU A 950 11.91 16.08 26.99
CA LEU A 950 11.50 17.09 27.98
C LEU A 950 12.68 17.96 28.43
N GLU A 951 13.91 17.45 28.42
CA GLU A 951 15.08 18.28 28.76
C GLU A 951 15.32 19.36 27.71
N SER A 952 15.16 19.00 26.43
CA SER A 952 15.13 19.96 25.33
C SER A 952 14.01 20.98 25.51
N LEU A 953 12.81 20.53 25.88
CA LEU A 953 11.64 21.39 26.12
C LEU A 953 11.83 22.35 27.31
N GLU A 954 12.67 22.04 28.29
CA GLU A 954 13.00 22.95 29.40
C GLU A 954 14.03 24.03 29.01
N LYS A 955 14.82 23.79 27.95
CA LYS A 955 15.87 24.70 27.48
C LYS A 955 15.42 25.63 26.36
N ILE A 956 14.22 25.44 25.82
CA ILE A 956 13.75 26.27 24.70
C ILE A 956 13.59 27.73 25.13
N THR A 957 13.91 28.61 24.20
CA THR A 957 13.47 30.00 24.21
C THR A 957 12.24 30.14 23.33
N ILE A 958 11.23 30.86 23.79
CA ILE A 958 9.96 31.01 23.07
C ILE A 958 9.96 32.33 22.31
N GLN A 959 9.64 32.28 21.03
CA GLN A 959 9.36 33.47 20.24
C GLN A 959 7.87 33.79 20.31
N TYR A 960 7.57 34.92 20.95
CA TYR A 960 6.22 35.46 21.04
C TYR A 960 5.95 36.48 19.93
N GLU A 961 4.73 36.45 19.42
CA GLU A 961 4.14 37.57 18.71
C GLU A 961 3.21 38.31 19.68
N ASN A 962 3.37 39.63 19.75
CA ASN A 962 2.52 40.49 20.56
C ASN A 962 1.38 41.03 19.71
N LEU A 963 0.16 40.90 20.20
CA LEU A 963 -1.05 41.40 19.59
C LEU A 963 -1.73 42.40 20.55
N PRO A 964 -2.32 43.49 20.04
CA PRO A 964 -3.10 44.37 20.89
C PRO A 964 -4.34 43.63 21.41
N GLY A 965 -4.64 43.79 22.69
CA GLY A 965 -5.91 43.34 23.25
C GLY A 965 -7.06 44.28 22.90
N TRP A 966 -8.28 44.00 23.37
CA TRP A 966 -9.47 44.74 22.96
C TRP A 966 -10.21 45.48 24.07
N GLN A 967 -9.92 45.22 25.35
CA GLN A 967 -10.42 45.99 26.51
C GLN A 967 -11.93 46.26 26.47
N THR A 968 -12.69 45.27 26.00
CA THR A 968 -14.13 45.37 25.72
C THR A 968 -14.78 44.02 25.99
N ASP A 969 -15.90 44.00 26.71
CA ASP A 969 -16.69 42.78 26.97
C ASP A 969 -17.29 42.22 25.67
N ILE A 970 -16.88 41.00 25.29
CA ILE A 970 -17.39 40.30 24.09
C ILE A 970 -18.49 39.29 24.39
N SER A 971 -18.91 39.15 25.65
CA SER A 971 -19.81 38.07 26.09
C SER A 971 -21.19 38.07 25.41
N LYS A 972 -21.59 39.23 24.89
CA LYS A 972 -22.85 39.43 24.16
C LYS A 972 -22.72 39.31 22.65
N CYS A 973 -21.51 39.16 22.10
CA CYS A 973 -21.32 39.00 20.66
C CYS A 973 -21.95 37.68 20.17
N ARG A 974 -22.61 37.71 19.01
CA ARG A 974 -23.26 36.53 18.40
C ARG A 974 -22.88 36.31 16.94
N ARG A 975 -22.29 37.32 16.29
CA ARG A 975 -21.73 37.27 14.94
C ARG A 975 -20.26 37.66 14.99
N PHE A 976 -19.48 37.19 14.02
CA PHE A 976 -18.06 37.53 13.92
C PHE A 976 -17.82 39.04 13.81
N SER A 977 -18.70 39.73 13.08
CA SER A 977 -18.67 41.18 12.92
C SER A 977 -18.95 41.95 14.22
N ASP A 978 -19.55 41.31 15.23
CA ASP A 978 -19.81 41.94 16.53
C ASP A 978 -18.54 41.99 17.39
N LEU A 979 -17.52 41.19 17.07
CA LEU A 979 -16.26 41.17 17.80
C LEU A 979 -15.45 42.45 17.52
N PRO A 980 -14.76 43.02 18.51
CA PRO A 980 -13.79 44.09 18.29
C PRO A 980 -12.74 43.68 17.25
N THR A 981 -12.21 44.65 16.49
CA THR A 981 -11.24 44.39 15.42
C THR A 981 -10.02 43.59 15.90
N ASN A 982 -9.52 43.87 17.10
CA ASN A 982 -8.38 43.14 17.68
C ASN A 982 -8.73 41.68 18.01
N ALA A 983 -9.93 41.40 18.51
CA ALA A 983 -10.42 40.04 18.72
C ALA A 983 -10.57 39.28 17.39
N GLN A 984 -11.10 39.94 16.35
CA GLN A 984 -11.17 39.35 15.00
C GLN A 984 -9.77 39.03 14.46
N ASN A 985 -8.79 39.94 14.68
CA ASN A 985 -7.41 39.74 14.25
C ASN A 985 -6.75 38.58 15.00
N TYR A 986 -7.03 38.40 16.29
CA TYR A 986 -6.58 37.26 17.08
C TYR A 986 -7.07 35.93 16.47
N VAL A 987 -8.36 35.83 16.16
CA VAL A 987 -8.96 34.65 15.50
C VAL A 987 -8.31 34.39 14.15
N LYS A 988 -8.26 35.40 13.27
CA LYS A 988 -7.65 35.29 11.93
C LYS A 988 -6.17 34.90 11.99
N ARG A 989 -5.45 35.37 13.01
CA ARG A 989 -4.03 35.05 13.18
C ARG A 989 -3.81 33.58 13.51
N ILE A 990 -4.69 32.98 14.32
CA ILE A 990 -4.69 31.55 14.62
C ILE A 990 -5.00 30.73 13.34
N GLU A 991 -6.06 31.07 12.61
CA GLU A 991 -6.42 30.39 11.35
C GLU A 991 -5.28 30.46 10.33
N LYS A 992 -4.69 31.65 10.15
CA LYS A 992 -3.57 31.85 9.23
C LYS A 992 -2.35 31.02 9.61
N TYR A 993 -2.08 30.82 10.90
CA TYR A 993 -0.92 30.04 11.34
C TYR A 993 -1.12 28.54 11.13
N LEU A 994 -2.31 28.05 11.46
CA LEU A 994 -2.61 26.62 11.47
C LEU A 994 -3.11 26.11 10.12
N GLU A 995 -3.55 27.01 9.24
CA GLU A 995 -4.20 26.69 7.97
C GLU A 995 -5.46 25.82 8.16
N VAL A 996 -6.13 25.97 9.32
CA VAL A 996 -7.38 25.29 9.66
C VAL A 996 -8.43 26.35 10.03
N PRO A 997 -9.65 26.28 9.45
CA PRO A 997 -10.70 27.25 9.73
C PRO A 997 -11.24 27.09 11.15
N ILE A 998 -11.53 28.20 11.81
CA ILE A 998 -12.32 28.25 13.04
C ILE A 998 -13.79 28.30 12.62
N GLU A 999 -14.61 27.39 13.15
CA GLU A 999 -16.06 27.34 12.88
C GLU A 999 -16.89 27.86 14.05
N TRP A 1000 -16.36 27.76 15.28
CA TRP A 1000 -17.05 28.21 16.49
C TRP A 1000 -16.13 29.04 17.38
N ILE A 1001 -16.69 30.10 17.97
CA ILE A 1001 -16.00 30.95 18.94
C ILE A 1001 -16.85 31.06 20.20
N GLY A 1002 -16.34 30.55 21.32
CA GLY A 1002 -16.93 30.70 22.63
C GLY A 1002 -16.56 32.04 23.25
N VAL A 1003 -17.59 32.84 23.54
CA VAL A 1003 -17.50 34.16 24.18
C VAL A 1003 -18.09 34.15 25.60
N GLY A 1004 -18.27 32.98 26.20
CA GLY A 1004 -18.79 32.87 27.55
C GLY A 1004 -19.09 31.43 27.96
N ALA A 1005 -19.54 31.28 29.20
CA ALA A 1005 -19.75 29.97 29.82
C ALA A 1005 -21.08 29.30 29.44
N ARG A 1006 -22.13 30.07 29.07
CA ARG A 1006 -23.44 29.49 28.73
C ARG A 1006 -23.39 28.87 27.34
N ARG A 1007 -24.29 27.94 27.07
CA ARG A 1007 -24.37 27.25 25.77
C ARG A 1007 -24.55 28.23 24.61
N GLU A 1008 -25.44 29.21 24.79
CA GLU A 1008 -25.78 30.25 23.82
C GLU A 1008 -24.70 31.33 23.63
N ASP A 1009 -23.66 31.36 24.48
CA ASP A 1009 -22.54 32.31 24.35
C ASP A 1009 -21.51 31.80 23.33
N MET A 1010 -21.97 31.44 22.13
CA MET A 1010 -21.18 30.86 21.06
C MET A 1010 -21.50 31.56 19.75
N ILE A 1011 -20.47 32.00 19.03
CA ILE A 1011 -20.58 32.47 17.65
C ILE A 1011 -20.37 31.26 16.74
N ASP A 1012 -21.36 30.97 15.89
CA ASP A 1012 -21.28 29.95 14.84
C ASP A 1012 -21.03 30.65 13.49
N LEU A 1013 -19.85 30.44 12.91
CA LEU A 1013 -19.39 31.12 11.69
C LEU A 1013 -19.98 30.54 10.41
N LYS A 1014 -20.68 29.40 10.48
CA LYS A 1014 -21.34 28.80 9.32
C LYS A 1014 -22.80 29.21 9.18
N ASN A 1015 -23.45 29.54 10.29
CA ASN A 1015 -24.87 29.90 10.33
C ASN A 1015 -25.14 31.41 10.39
N ASN A 1016 -24.10 32.25 10.52
CA ASN A 1016 -24.22 33.72 10.65
C ASN A 1016 -23.33 34.50 9.67
#